data_AF-A0A6F8T798-F1
#
_entry.id   AF-A0A6F8T798-F1
#
_cell.length_a   1.000
_cell.length_b   1.000
_cell.length_c   1.000
_cell.angle_alpha   90.00
_cell.angle_beta   90.00
_cell.angle_gamma   90.00
#
_symmetry.space_group_name_H-M   'P 1'
#
loop_
_entity.id
_entity.type
_entity.pdbx_description
1 polymer ?
#
loop_
_entity_poly.entity_id
_entity_poly.type
_entity_poly.pdbx_seq_one_letter_code
_entity_poly.pdbx_strand_id
1 'polypeptide(L)'
;MTFKYRAITANCGNDVIGKNACKKIANMLQAEKPDFYIINCQEVAVEATLRQLQKAAGKGYTVVCIGQMATHTKLSTQFHSGTGIATFIIHNDDIEVDCQTTQVARRSNSRLSGGSGFNKGGLITDFTVARKIGDKIVHLQAISGHLESNDTQKRIKDWHNINQTIAKEVTNWENLVDACPDLIVSGYDANTRNKLNDNGEAENLWIVPGGTSTPEIQALHQAALGGQHFSDPSTYKTELEDITEIEDKKRPGYTRGGMLDFVSIADGGEPSSEITVDGVIKIKSNAKDSARDHDVIICPAKEYPLVVNDFARVRGQIAMRLERSAPSLAKEIRGLTDDNAESKNQLIQVYQQFLSPKGLLNNSIALHIQKLASLNRLTDPAFLQDEKLKKLITETLFPATAWFESAHLASNAESAKQLNQKLELMHLLLTSLSQCPSQFEVEKRITLYAEQVQNIEGNTYNAQTAADTFKELQVIEYWALYAELKANLLRIKQNNPYTKDLLEQGMEILGHMNAIIPNADKARELDSHSMAQLGRVLRYSSQAIETLDNHGDITPLTIKLTALAQDVSGKSSPDWRKLGRALVVFACLALVVAGVLAAIPTAGSSLILALMGAGAVAGALGLTVYEFGEEEGLAKAVLDYKTAVENIVTDERSIDEDPEEDTYGGTFNNS
;
A
#
# COMPACT_ATOMS: atom_id res chain seq x y z
N MET A 1 -5.59 4.77 -44.97
CA MET A 1 -4.73 5.88 -44.50
C MET A 1 -4.45 5.66 -43.02
N THR A 2 -3.25 5.99 -42.56
CA THR A 2 -2.80 5.78 -41.17
C THR A 2 -2.24 7.08 -40.59
N PHE A 3 -2.16 7.16 -39.26
CA PHE A 3 -1.30 8.11 -38.56
C PHE A 3 0.00 7.43 -38.13
N LYS A 4 1.14 8.02 -38.45
CA LYS A 4 2.47 7.59 -38.00
C LYS A 4 2.85 8.30 -36.73
N TYR A 5 3.13 7.55 -35.67
CA TYR A 5 3.42 8.13 -34.37
C TYR A 5 4.52 7.39 -33.58
N ARG A 6 4.99 8.04 -32.51
CA ARG A 6 5.80 7.44 -31.45
C ARG A 6 5.35 7.95 -30.10
N ALA A 7 5.63 7.16 -29.09
CA ALA A 7 5.44 7.47 -27.68
C ALA A 7 6.79 7.49 -26.96
N ILE A 8 6.94 8.46 -26.05
CA ILE A 8 8.18 8.75 -25.34
C ILE A 8 7.86 8.91 -23.85
N THR A 9 8.67 8.30 -22.99
CA THR A 9 8.68 8.64 -21.55
C THR A 9 10.03 9.22 -21.15
N ALA A 10 10.01 10.19 -20.23
CA ALA A 10 11.21 10.82 -19.72
C ALA A 10 11.01 11.38 -18.31
N ASN A 11 11.60 10.73 -17.30
CA ASN A 11 11.86 11.40 -16.03
C ASN A 11 13.05 12.35 -16.20
N CYS A 12 12.85 13.63 -15.90
CA CYS A 12 13.79 14.71 -16.18
C CYS A 12 14.56 15.20 -14.93
N GLY A 13 14.36 14.62 -13.75
CA GLY A 13 15.15 14.98 -12.55
C GLY A 13 15.02 16.43 -12.06
N ASN A 14 13.87 17.07 -12.31
CA ASN A 14 13.60 18.51 -12.14
C ASN A 14 14.37 19.42 -13.12
N ASP A 15 14.71 18.90 -14.28
CA ASP A 15 15.43 19.58 -15.35
C ASP A 15 14.64 19.48 -16.68
N VAL A 16 15.28 19.87 -17.77
CA VAL A 16 14.77 19.70 -19.13
C VAL A 16 15.03 18.31 -19.70
N ILE A 17 14.34 17.94 -20.79
CA ILE A 17 14.58 16.68 -21.51
C ILE A 17 15.99 16.58 -22.13
N GLY A 18 16.73 17.68 -22.23
CA GLY A 18 18.16 17.65 -22.55
C GLY A 18 18.49 17.61 -24.05
N LYS A 19 19.65 18.19 -24.39
CA LYS A 19 20.06 18.46 -25.78
C LYS A 19 20.20 17.19 -26.63
N ASN A 20 20.71 16.10 -26.05
CA ASN A 20 20.89 14.84 -26.76
C ASN A 20 19.55 14.21 -27.16
N ALA A 21 18.56 14.26 -26.26
CA ALA A 21 17.22 13.78 -26.55
C ALA A 21 16.57 14.63 -27.65
N CYS A 22 16.63 15.96 -27.52
CA CYS A 22 16.14 16.88 -28.54
C CYS A 22 16.79 16.65 -29.91
N LYS A 23 18.11 16.46 -29.98
CA LYS A 23 18.82 16.19 -31.24
C LYS A 23 18.37 14.87 -31.87
N LYS A 24 18.21 13.80 -31.07
CA LYS A 24 17.74 12.52 -31.58
C LYS A 24 16.29 12.60 -32.07
N ILE A 25 15.41 13.27 -31.31
CA ILE A 25 14.02 13.52 -31.71
C ILE A 25 13.97 14.30 -33.02
N ALA A 26 14.72 15.41 -33.13
CA ALA A 26 14.81 16.19 -34.36
C ALA A 26 15.25 15.36 -35.57
N ASN A 27 16.28 14.53 -35.40
CA ASN A 27 16.74 13.64 -36.47
C ASN A 27 15.66 12.64 -36.90
N MET A 28 14.89 12.10 -35.96
CA MET A 28 13.80 11.16 -36.28
C MET A 28 12.62 11.86 -36.95
N LEU A 29 12.25 13.08 -36.53
CA LEU A 29 11.23 13.88 -37.21
C LEU A 29 11.57 14.07 -38.69
N GLN A 30 12.83 14.39 -39.00
CA GLN A 30 13.29 14.58 -40.39
C GLN A 30 13.36 13.28 -41.19
N ALA A 31 13.84 12.19 -40.57
CA ALA A 31 14.03 10.91 -41.24
C ALA A 31 12.72 10.15 -41.48
N GLU A 32 11.82 10.15 -40.50
CA GLU A 32 10.62 9.33 -40.49
C GLU A 32 9.38 10.08 -40.98
N LYS A 33 9.40 11.41 -40.86
CA LYS A 33 8.27 12.31 -41.16
C LYS A 33 6.97 11.83 -40.48
N PRO A 34 6.97 11.63 -39.15
CA PRO A 34 5.78 11.21 -38.42
C PRO A 34 4.70 12.29 -38.47
N ASP A 35 3.46 11.88 -38.20
CA ASP A 35 2.35 12.81 -38.00
C ASP A 35 2.43 13.46 -36.62
N PHE A 36 2.71 12.69 -35.56
CA PHE A 36 2.92 13.24 -34.22
C PHE A 36 3.74 12.32 -33.30
N TYR A 37 4.37 12.90 -32.28
CA TYR A 37 4.98 12.23 -31.13
C TYR A 37 4.29 12.67 -29.84
N ILE A 38 4.04 11.71 -28.94
CA ILE A 38 3.53 11.96 -27.60
C ILE A 38 4.68 11.78 -26.61
N ILE A 39 4.94 12.80 -25.79
CA ILE A 39 6.03 12.82 -24.82
C ILE A 39 5.47 13.02 -23.42
N ASN A 40 5.48 11.94 -22.63
CA ASN A 40 5.06 11.94 -21.24
C ASN A 40 6.29 12.13 -20.36
N CYS A 41 6.35 13.25 -19.64
CA CYS A 41 7.50 13.59 -18.81
C CYS A 41 7.14 13.62 -17.32
N GLN A 42 8.08 13.18 -16.49
CA GLN A 42 8.04 13.27 -15.02
C GLN A 42 9.19 14.15 -14.53
N GLU A 43 9.02 14.79 -13.38
CA GLU A 43 9.96 15.77 -12.84
C GLU A 43 10.52 16.76 -13.89
N VAL A 44 9.66 17.28 -14.76
CA VAL A 44 10.08 18.11 -15.89
C VAL A 44 9.96 19.59 -15.59
N ALA A 45 10.97 20.37 -15.95
CA ALA A 45 10.89 21.83 -16.02
C ALA A 45 10.06 22.22 -17.26
N VAL A 46 8.74 22.35 -17.09
CA VAL A 46 7.73 22.35 -18.18
C VAL A 46 8.06 23.37 -19.27
N GLU A 47 8.16 24.64 -18.89
CA GLU A 47 8.40 25.77 -19.80
C GLU A 47 9.76 25.69 -20.51
N ALA A 48 10.78 25.24 -19.78
CA ALA A 48 12.12 25.12 -20.33
C ALA A 48 12.21 23.97 -21.33
N THR A 49 11.56 22.83 -21.05
CA THR A 49 11.44 21.69 -21.96
C THR A 49 10.64 22.05 -23.20
N LEU A 50 9.51 22.76 -23.06
CA LEU A 50 8.71 23.22 -24.21
C LEU A 50 9.56 24.04 -25.17
N ARG A 51 10.29 25.06 -24.67
CA ARG A 51 11.20 25.87 -25.49
C ARG A 51 12.30 25.04 -26.14
N GLN A 52 12.84 24.05 -25.42
CA GLN A 52 13.90 23.18 -25.93
C GLN A 52 13.40 22.30 -27.09
N LEU A 53 12.20 21.74 -26.95
CA LEU A 53 11.55 20.92 -27.99
C LEU A 53 11.15 21.77 -29.18
N GLN A 54 10.55 22.96 -28.99
CA GLN A 54 10.21 23.89 -30.07
C GLN A 54 11.42 24.29 -30.89
N LYS A 55 12.55 24.58 -30.23
CA LYS A 55 13.81 24.88 -30.92
C LYS A 55 14.35 23.70 -31.72
N ALA A 56 14.11 22.46 -31.26
CA ALA A 56 14.62 21.25 -31.86
C ALA A 56 13.76 20.71 -33.00
N ALA A 57 12.43 20.82 -32.91
CA ALA A 57 11.49 20.28 -33.89
C ALA A 57 11.73 20.82 -35.31
N GLY A 58 12.13 22.09 -35.42
CA GLY A 58 12.48 22.73 -36.68
C GLY A 58 11.24 23.12 -37.51
N LYS A 59 11.44 23.39 -38.81
CA LYS A 59 10.34 23.76 -39.71
C LYS A 59 9.47 22.54 -40.04
N GLY A 60 8.16 22.72 -40.14
CA GLY A 60 7.19 21.68 -40.49
C GLY A 60 6.59 20.94 -39.29
N TYR A 61 7.01 21.29 -38.08
CA TYR A 61 6.54 20.68 -36.85
C TYR A 61 6.25 21.75 -35.79
N THR A 62 5.14 21.57 -35.09
CA THR A 62 4.70 22.39 -33.96
C THR A 62 4.81 21.57 -32.68
N VAL A 63 5.13 22.24 -31.56
CA VAL A 63 5.19 21.61 -30.23
C VAL A 63 4.27 22.34 -29.26
N VAL A 64 3.41 21.57 -28.61
CA VAL A 64 2.45 22.06 -27.61
C VAL A 64 2.56 21.25 -26.31
N CYS A 65 2.32 21.91 -25.18
CA CYS A 65 2.07 21.23 -23.90
C CYS A 65 0.56 21.14 -23.71
N ILE A 66 0.03 19.92 -23.64
CA ILE A 66 -1.42 19.67 -23.58
C ILE A 66 -1.92 19.42 -22.15
N GLY A 67 -1.00 19.20 -21.20
CA GLY A 67 -1.38 18.98 -19.80
C GLY A 67 -0.18 19.08 -18.89
N GLN A 68 -0.42 19.55 -17.66
CA GLN A 68 0.59 19.63 -16.63
C GLN A 68 0.02 19.39 -15.22
N MET A 69 0.87 18.85 -14.35
CA MET A 69 0.61 18.58 -12.95
C MET A 69 1.83 19.00 -12.14
N ALA A 70 1.73 20.09 -11.37
CA ALA A 70 2.85 20.60 -10.59
C ALA A 70 3.31 19.63 -9.48
N THR A 71 4.62 19.43 -9.33
CA THR A 71 5.23 18.65 -8.24
C THR A 71 6.37 19.45 -7.59
N HIS A 72 6.61 19.18 -6.31
CA HIS A 72 7.62 19.83 -5.48
C HIS A 72 8.53 18.77 -4.85
N THR A 73 9.31 18.06 -5.65
CA THR A 73 10.19 16.98 -5.14
C THR A 73 11.50 17.48 -4.53
N LYS A 74 11.86 18.77 -4.70
CA LYS A 74 13.08 19.38 -4.15
C LYS A 74 12.75 20.67 -3.38
N LEU A 75 13.56 20.99 -2.36
CA LEU A 75 13.47 22.24 -1.59
C LEU A 75 13.52 23.48 -2.50
N SER A 76 14.39 23.47 -3.51
CA SER A 76 14.54 24.56 -4.48
C SER A 76 13.29 24.79 -5.34
N THR A 77 12.44 23.78 -5.51
CA THR A 77 11.23 23.85 -6.32
C THR A 77 9.97 24.08 -5.48
N GLN A 78 10.11 24.26 -4.17
CA GLN A 78 8.97 24.48 -3.28
C GLN A 78 8.20 25.76 -3.62
N PHE A 79 8.80 26.81 -4.17
CA PHE A 79 8.09 28.08 -4.35
C PHE A 79 7.60 28.36 -5.78
N HIS A 80 7.72 27.40 -6.71
CA HIS A 80 7.26 27.58 -8.09
C HIS A 80 6.55 26.35 -8.66
N SER A 81 5.57 26.56 -9.54
CA SER A 81 4.81 25.51 -10.25
C SER A 81 5.48 25.02 -11.54
N GLY A 82 6.68 25.53 -11.87
CA GLY A 82 7.35 25.25 -13.14
C GLY A 82 7.91 23.83 -13.32
N THR A 83 7.88 23.00 -12.28
CA THR A 83 8.29 21.58 -12.32
C THR A 83 7.12 20.66 -12.05
N GLY A 84 7.07 19.52 -12.74
CA GLY A 84 5.91 18.64 -12.61
C GLY A 84 5.96 17.37 -13.43
N ILE A 85 4.77 16.81 -13.62
CA ILE A 85 4.47 15.85 -14.68
C ILE A 85 3.80 16.62 -15.80
N ALA A 86 4.19 16.41 -17.05
CA ALA A 86 3.57 17.08 -18.20
C ALA A 86 3.52 16.17 -19.42
N THR A 87 2.59 16.45 -20.32
CA THR A 87 2.49 15.80 -21.62
C THR A 87 2.69 16.84 -22.71
N PHE A 88 3.62 16.55 -23.63
CA PHE A 88 3.90 17.36 -24.81
C PHE A 88 3.55 16.58 -26.07
N ILE A 89 3.06 17.29 -27.07
CA ILE A 89 2.84 16.75 -28.42
C ILE A 89 3.74 17.52 -29.38
N ILE A 90 4.53 16.79 -30.17
CA ILE A 90 5.16 17.32 -31.38
C ILE A 90 4.34 16.83 -32.54
N HIS A 91 3.78 17.70 -33.37
CA HIS A 91 2.96 17.28 -34.50
C HIS A 91 3.34 18.02 -35.77
N ASN A 92 3.13 17.38 -36.91
CA ASN A 92 3.30 17.98 -38.21
C ASN A 92 2.33 19.17 -38.36
N ASP A 93 2.73 20.21 -39.08
CA ASP A 93 1.90 21.40 -39.32
C ASP A 93 0.59 21.09 -40.07
N ASP A 94 0.47 19.94 -40.75
CA ASP A 94 -0.76 19.45 -41.36
C ASP A 94 -1.73 18.79 -40.36
N ILE A 95 -1.31 18.63 -39.10
CA ILE A 95 -2.08 18.05 -38.00
C ILE A 95 -2.59 19.17 -37.09
N GLU A 96 -3.84 19.03 -36.68
CA GLU A 96 -4.46 19.81 -35.61
C GLU A 96 -4.57 18.95 -34.36
N VAL A 97 -4.25 19.54 -33.20
CA VAL A 97 -4.30 18.90 -31.88
C VAL A 97 -5.20 19.74 -31.00
N ASP A 98 -6.25 19.14 -30.44
CA ASP A 98 -7.18 19.84 -29.55
C ASP A 98 -7.29 19.14 -28.20
N CYS A 99 -6.88 19.83 -27.14
CA CYS A 99 -6.90 19.32 -25.77
C CYS A 99 -8.31 19.45 -25.19
N GLN A 100 -8.92 18.31 -24.83
CA GLN A 100 -10.28 18.29 -24.30
C GLN A 100 -10.28 18.44 -22.78
N THR A 101 -9.60 17.54 -22.07
CA THR A 101 -9.62 17.49 -20.61
C THR A 101 -8.30 17.05 -20.02
N THR A 102 -8.00 17.56 -18.83
CA THR A 102 -6.83 17.16 -18.04
C THR A 102 -7.26 16.84 -16.62
N GLN A 103 -6.87 15.67 -16.12
CA GLN A 103 -7.19 15.19 -14.78
C GLN A 103 -5.94 14.77 -14.03
N VAL A 104 -5.91 15.05 -12.73
CA VAL A 104 -4.80 14.77 -11.84
C VAL A 104 -5.18 13.68 -10.86
N ALA A 105 -4.43 12.58 -10.86
CA ALA A 105 -4.58 11.49 -9.91
C ALA A 105 -3.47 11.58 -8.85
N ARG A 106 -3.82 11.88 -7.58
CA ARG A 106 -2.85 11.98 -6.46
C ARG A 106 -3.37 11.30 -5.20
N ARG A 107 -2.46 10.95 -4.28
CA ARG A 107 -2.86 10.47 -2.93
C ARG A 107 -3.33 11.60 -2.03
N SER A 108 -2.78 12.81 -2.23
CA SER A 108 -3.21 14.00 -1.50
C SER A 108 -3.25 15.22 -2.42
N ASN A 109 -4.35 15.97 -2.30
CA ASN A 109 -4.54 17.24 -3.00
C ASN A 109 -3.89 18.40 -2.25
N SER A 110 -3.57 18.21 -0.97
CA SER A 110 -2.94 19.24 -0.15
C SER A 110 -1.42 19.14 -0.23
N ARG A 111 -0.79 20.25 -0.58
CA ARG A 111 0.66 20.37 -0.56
C ARG A 111 1.24 20.36 0.86
N LEU A 112 0.64 21.13 1.78
CA LEU A 112 1.19 21.35 3.11
C LEU A 112 1.01 20.14 4.03
N SER A 113 -0.11 19.43 3.92
CA SER A 113 -0.40 18.25 4.73
C SER A 113 -0.19 16.92 4.00
N GLY A 114 -0.02 16.93 2.67
CA GLY A 114 0.07 15.71 1.86
C GLY A 114 1.47 15.13 1.68
N GLY A 115 2.53 15.87 2.01
CA GLY A 115 3.91 15.40 1.90
C GLY A 115 4.23 14.78 0.53
N SER A 116 4.84 13.58 0.52
CA SER A 116 5.15 12.86 -0.73
C SER A 116 3.90 12.50 -1.55
N GLY A 117 2.72 12.42 -0.93
CA GLY A 117 1.45 12.11 -1.60
C GLY A 117 0.94 13.20 -2.55
N PHE A 118 1.47 14.43 -2.44
CA PHE A 118 1.22 15.49 -3.41
C PHE A 118 2.11 15.34 -4.66
N ASN A 119 3.32 14.79 -4.52
CA ASN A 119 4.33 14.80 -5.58
C ASN A 119 4.29 13.57 -6.50
N LYS A 120 3.46 12.58 -6.17
CA LYS A 120 3.35 11.27 -6.83
C LYS A 120 1.92 11.03 -7.32
N GLY A 121 1.79 10.16 -8.32
CA GLY A 121 0.52 9.87 -8.97
C GLY A 121 0.62 9.98 -10.49
N GLY A 122 -0.39 10.56 -11.14
CA GLY A 122 -0.39 10.71 -12.59
C GLY A 122 -1.25 11.83 -13.14
N LEU A 123 -1.03 12.12 -14.42
CA LEU A 123 -1.71 13.10 -15.25
C LEU A 123 -2.39 12.37 -16.40
N ILE A 124 -3.71 12.50 -16.51
CA ILE A 124 -4.52 11.94 -17.60
C ILE A 124 -4.95 13.10 -18.47
N THR A 125 -4.65 13.04 -19.77
CA THR A 125 -5.01 14.08 -20.73
C THR A 125 -5.76 13.47 -21.91
N ASP A 126 -7.02 13.84 -22.10
CA ASP A 126 -7.82 13.48 -23.26
C ASP A 126 -7.69 14.59 -24.31
N PHE A 127 -7.41 14.20 -25.54
CA PHE A 127 -7.20 15.13 -26.65
C PHE A 127 -7.58 14.47 -27.98
N THR A 128 -7.66 15.27 -29.03
CA THR A 128 -7.91 14.78 -30.38
C THR A 128 -6.78 15.17 -31.32
N VAL A 129 -6.62 14.37 -32.38
CA VAL A 129 -5.78 14.73 -33.52
C VAL A 129 -6.57 14.57 -34.82
N ALA A 130 -6.40 15.51 -35.73
CA ALA A 130 -7.03 15.48 -37.04
C ALA A 130 -6.06 16.01 -38.11
N ARG A 131 -6.21 15.53 -39.35
CA ARG A 131 -5.53 16.18 -40.49
C ARG A 131 -6.35 17.42 -40.87
N LYS A 132 -5.69 18.54 -41.17
CA LYS A 132 -6.37 19.77 -41.62
C LYS A 132 -7.16 19.59 -42.92
N ILE A 133 -6.79 18.58 -43.71
CA ILE A 133 -7.48 18.19 -44.94
C ILE A 133 -7.96 16.75 -44.77
N GLY A 134 -9.25 16.58 -44.48
CA GLY A 134 -9.93 15.29 -44.27
C GLY A 134 -10.72 15.26 -42.95
N ASP A 135 -11.88 14.60 -42.94
CA ASP A 135 -12.87 14.73 -41.86
C ASP A 135 -12.66 13.79 -40.66
N LYS A 136 -11.54 13.06 -40.58
CA LYS A 136 -11.37 12.01 -39.55
C LYS A 136 -10.56 12.50 -38.35
N ILE A 137 -11.27 12.59 -37.24
CA ILE A 137 -10.73 12.88 -35.91
C ILE A 137 -10.40 11.55 -35.22
N VAL A 138 -9.28 11.50 -34.52
CA VAL A 138 -8.89 10.39 -33.64
C VAL A 138 -8.86 10.94 -32.22
N HIS A 139 -9.46 10.19 -31.28
CA HIS A 139 -9.54 10.49 -29.86
C HIS A 139 -8.44 9.75 -29.10
N LEU A 140 -7.59 10.48 -28.40
CA LEU A 140 -6.44 9.95 -27.69
C LEU A 140 -6.53 10.26 -26.20
N GLN A 141 -5.98 9.34 -25.41
CA GLN A 141 -5.72 9.57 -24.00
C GLN A 141 -4.22 9.37 -23.71
N ALA A 142 -3.57 10.42 -23.23
CA ALA A 142 -2.20 10.34 -22.72
C ALA A 142 -2.22 10.18 -21.19
N ILE A 143 -1.43 9.25 -20.67
CA ILE A 143 -1.30 9.03 -19.22
C ILE A 143 0.17 9.13 -18.82
N SER A 144 0.53 10.14 -18.03
CA SER A 144 1.88 10.29 -17.50
C SER A 144 1.91 9.98 -16.00
N GLY A 145 2.73 9.02 -15.56
CA GLY A 145 2.77 8.55 -14.18
C GLY A 145 4.14 8.71 -13.51
N HIS A 146 4.17 9.11 -12.24
CA HIS A 146 5.37 9.12 -11.41
C HIS A 146 5.01 8.53 -10.03
N LEU A 147 5.34 7.25 -9.84
CA LEU A 147 4.86 6.49 -8.68
C LEU A 147 5.80 6.60 -7.47
N GLU A 148 5.32 6.21 -6.29
CA GLU A 148 6.12 6.17 -5.06
C GLU A 148 7.36 5.30 -5.18
N SER A 149 8.48 5.79 -4.64
CA SER A 149 9.79 5.17 -4.87
C SER A 149 10.26 4.26 -3.75
N ASN A 150 9.76 4.45 -2.53
CA ASN A 150 10.27 3.72 -1.35
C ASN A 150 9.24 2.77 -0.72
N ASP A 151 7.95 2.94 -0.99
CA ASP A 151 6.87 2.23 -0.32
C ASP A 151 5.94 1.60 -1.37
N THR A 152 5.98 0.28 -1.45
CA THR A 152 5.21 -0.51 -2.40
C THR A 152 3.70 -0.30 -2.23
N GLN A 153 3.18 -0.21 -0.99
CA GLN A 153 1.74 0.00 -0.78
C GLN A 153 1.30 1.36 -1.32
N LYS A 154 2.07 2.40 -1.02
CA LYS A 154 1.81 3.77 -1.55
C LYS A 154 1.95 3.81 -3.07
N ARG A 155 2.88 3.05 -3.66
CA ARG A 155 3.05 2.94 -5.11
C ARG A 155 1.85 2.30 -5.78
N ILE A 156 1.35 1.19 -5.24
CA ILE A 156 0.11 0.57 -5.74
C ILE A 156 -1.08 1.51 -5.52
N LYS A 157 -1.09 2.32 -4.45
CA LYS A 157 -2.12 3.34 -4.26
C LYS A 157 -2.07 4.44 -5.34
N ASP A 158 -0.88 4.88 -5.77
CA ASP A 158 -0.76 5.78 -6.92
C ASP A 158 -1.34 5.16 -8.19
N TRP A 159 -0.97 3.91 -8.45
CA TRP A 159 -1.46 3.14 -9.59
C TRP A 159 -2.98 2.98 -9.58
N HIS A 160 -3.55 2.71 -8.41
CA HIS A 160 -4.99 2.62 -8.20
C HIS A 160 -5.69 3.94 -8.51
N ASN A 161 -5.16 5.05 -8.01
CA ASN A 161 -5.76 6.36 -8.25
C ASN A 161 -5.75 6.73 -9.75
N ILE A 162 -4.68 6.36 -10.48
CA ILE A 162 -4.62 6.52 -11.94
C ILE A 162 -5.72 5.68 -12.61
N ASN A 163 -5.82 4.39 -12.29
CA ASN A 163 -6.83 3.49 -12.87
C ASN A 163 -8.27 3.94 -12.56
N GLN A 164 -8.54 4.42 -11.35
CA GLN A 164 -9.84 4.98 -10.97
C GLN A 164 -10.19 6.23 -11.78
N THR A 165 -9.19 7.08 -12.08
CA THR A 165 -9.41 8.32 -12.84
C THR A 165 -9.69 8.05 -14.32
N ILE A 166 -9.13 6.96 -14.88
CA ILE A 166 -9.34 6.55 -16.28
C ILE A 166 -10.70 5.87 -16.47
N ALA A 167 -11.19 5.16 -15.46
CA ALA A 167 -12.45 4.44 -15.53
C ALA A 167 -13.64 5.41 -15.62
N LYS A 168 -14.59 5.12 -16.52
CA LYS A 168 -15.82 5.91 -16.69
C LYS A 168 -17.05 5.07 -16.38
N GLU A 169 -18.12 5.68 -15.91
CA GLU A 169 -19.41 5.00 -15.80
C GLU A 169 -20.02 4.83 -17.20
N VAL A 170 -20.55 3.63 -17.48
CA VAL A 170 -21.11 3.26 -18.78
C VAL A 170 -22.49 2.66 -18.57
N THR A 171 -23.50 3.15 -19.28
CA THR A 171 -24.88 2.63 -19.20
C THR A 171 -25.45 2.15 -20.54
N ASN A 172 -24.86 2.58 -21.65
CA ASN A 172 -25.29 2.27 -23.01
C ASN A 172 -24.07 2.24 -23.96
N TRP A 173 -24.32 1.96 -25.24
CA TRP A 173 -23.28 1.81 -26.25
C TRP A 173 -22.53 3.12 -26.51
N GLU A 174 -23.24 4.26 -26.59
CA GLU A 174 -22.64 5.57 -26.82
C GLU A 174 -21.66 5.93 -25.69
N ASN A 175 -22.04 5.70 -24.44
CA ASN A 175 -21.15 5.90 -23.30
C ASN A 175 -19.91 4.99 -23.36
N LEU A 176 -20.08 3.76 -23.84
CA LEU A 176 -18.96 2.83 -23.97
C LEU A 176 -17.98 3.27 -25.06
N VAL A 177 -18.51 3.73 -26.18
CA VAL A 177 -17.75 4.33 -27.28
C VAL A 177 -16.92 5.51 -26.79
N ASP A 178 -17.50 6.39 -25.96
CA ASP A 178 -16.80 7.54 -25.34
C ASP A 178 -15.78 7.14 -24.25
N ALA A 179 -15.99 5.98 -23.61
CA ALA A 179 -15.10 5.44 -22.60
C ALA A 179 -13.89 4.70 -23.18
N CYS A 180 -13.93 4.35 -24.46
CA CYS A 180 -12.89 3.62 -25.19
C CYS A 180 -12.29 4.52 -26.28
N PRO A 181 -11.23 5.31 -25.97
CA PRO A 181 -10.57 6.14 -26.98
C PRO A 181 -9.93 5.29 -28.08
N ASP A 182 -9.62 5.92 -29.22
CA ASP A 182 -8.95 5.27 -30.34
C ASP A 182 -7.56 4.77 -29.95
N LEU A 183 -6.83 5.57 -29.17
CA LEU A 183 -5.47 5.28 -28.73
C LEU A 183 -5.22 5.75 -27.30
N ILE A 184 -4.72 4.86 -26.45
CA ILE A 184 -4.18 5.18 -25.13
C ILE A 184 -2.65 5.09 -25.20
N VAL A 185 -1.96 6.15 -24.78
CA VAL A 185 -0.49 6.17 -24.70
C VAL A 185 -0.07 6.58 -23.31
N SER A 186 0.55 5.65 -22.59
CA SER A 186 1.08 5.92 -21.26
C SER A 186 2.60 5.97 -21.26
N GLY A 187 3.14 6.84 -20.43
CA GLY A 187 4.57 6.94 -20.15
C GLY A 187 4.76 7.18 -18.66
N TYR A 188 5.44 6.29 -17.95
CA TYR A 188 5.51 6.38 -16.50
C TYR A 188 6.83 5.91 -15.93
N ASP A 189 7.21 6.54 -14.82
CA ASP A 189 8.25 6.07 -13.91
C ASP A 189 7.61 5.26 -12.78
N ALA A 190 7.71 3.94 -12.90
CA ALA A 190 7.20 2.97 -11.93
C ALA A 190 8.04 2.92 -10.63
N ASN A 191 9.23 3.53 -10.65
CA ASN A 191 10.23 3.51 -9.58
C ASN A 191 10.61 2.09 -9.10
N THR A 192 10.44 1.08 -9.95
CA THR A 192 10.77 -0.33 -9.68
C THR A 192 12.25 -0.59 -9.91
N ARG A 193 12.94 -1.04 -8.86
CA ARG A 193 14.37 -1.40 -8.91
C ARG A 193 14.52 -2.91 -9.02
N ASN A 194 15.71 -3.37 -9.40
CA ASN A 194 16.00 -4.80 -9.28
C ASN A 194 16.06 -5.17 -7.79
N LYS A 195 15.52 -6.34 -7.46
CA LYS A 195 15.52 -6.88 -6.11
C LYS A 195 16.73 -7.79 -5.94
N LEU A 196 17.36 -7.76 -4.78
CA LEU A 196 18.41 -8.70 -4.44
C LEU A 196 17.77 -9.95 -3.84
N ASN A 197 18.11 -11.12 -4.38
CA ASN A 197 17.71 -12.40 -3.80
C ASN A 197 18.60 -12.78 -2.59
N ASP A 198 18.32 -13.93 -1.97
CA ASP A 198 19.06 -14.38 -0.76
C ASP A 198 20.55 -14.64 -1.03
N ASN A 199 20.96 -14.83 -2.29
CA ASN A 199 22.36 -14.94 -2.69
C ASN A 199 23.02 -13.58 -2.98
N GLY A 200 22.27 -12.48 -2.86
CA GLY A 200 22.72 -11.14 -3.23
C GLY A 200 22.79 -10.91 -4.75
N GLU A 201 22.13 -11.75 -5.55
CA GLU A 201 22.05 -11.59 -7.01
C GLU A 201 20.85 -10.69 -7.37
N ALA A 202 21.03 -9.84 -8.37
CA ALA A 202 20.01 -8.89 -8.78
C ALA A 202 19.00 -9.51 -9.75
N GLU A 203 17.73 -9.45 -9.41
CA GLU A 203 16.60 -9.92 -10.22
C GLU A 203 15.77 -8.74 -10.70
N ASN A 204 15.61 -8.62 -12.03
CA ASN A 204 14.70 -7.63 -12.61
C ASN A 204 13.27 -8.11 -12.45
N LEU A 205 12.53 -7.48 -11.55
CA LEU A 205 11.15 -7.82 -11.18
C LEU A 205 10.21 -8.01 -12.38
N TRP A 206 10.46 -7.33 -13.50
CA TRP A 206 9.61 -7.35 -14.68
C TRP A 206 9.89 -8.48 -15.68
N ILE A 207 11.05 -9.14 -15.57
CA ILE A 207 11.55 -10.13 -16.54
C ILE A 207 11.68 -11.54 -15.90
N VAL A 208 11.44 -11.68 -14.59
CA VAL A 208 11.62 -12.96 -13.88
C VAL A 208 10.76 -14.08 -14.50
N PRO A 209 11.35 -15.25 -14.82
CA PRO A 209 10.62 -16.43 -15.26
C PRO A 209 9.56 -16.84 -14.22
N GLY A 210 8.29 -16.89 -14.62
CA GLY A 210 7.16 -17.10 -13.70
C GLY A 210 6.38 -15.82 -13.37
N GLY A 211 6.87 -14.64 -13.79
CA GLY A 211 6.18 -13.41 -14.26
C GLY A 211 5.11 -12.70 -13.41
N THR A 212 4.40 -13.41 -12.55
CA THR A 212 3.16 -12.96 -11.89
C THR A 212 3.21 -13.12 -10.37
N SER A 213 4.22 -13.83 -9.84
CA SER A 213 4.31 -14.17 -8.42
C SER A 213 4.92 -13.09 -7.53
N THR A 214 5.56 -12.05 -8.09
CA THR A 214 6.16 -10.99 -7.26
C THR A 214 5.09 -10.01 -6.76
N PRO A 215 4.81 -9.96 -5.44
CA PRO A 215 3.72 -9.15 -4.90
C PRO A 215 3.86 -7.65 -5.22
N GLU A 216 5.09 -7.17 -5.34
CA GLU A 216 5.40 -5.74 -5.48
C GLU A 216 4.97 -5.14 -6.82
N ILE A 217 5.01 -5.92 -7.90
CA ILE A 217 4.68 -5.46 -9.25
C ILE A 217 3.40 -6.08 -9.80
N GLN A 218 2.85 -7.11 -9.14
CA GLN A 218 1.70 -7.86 -9.67
C GLN A 218 0.53 -6.94 -10.05
N ALA A 219 0.19 -5.92 -9.25
CA ALA A 219 -0.90 -5.00 -9.61
C ALA A 219 -0.58 -4.11 -10.81
N LEU A 220 0.67 -3.66 -10.99
CA LEU A 220 1.07 -2.90 -12.19
C LEU A 220 1.05 -3.78 -13.44
N HIS A 221 1.41 -5.06 -13.28
CA HIS A 221 1.41 -6.03 -14.36
C HIS A 221 -0.01 -6.44 -14.76
N GLN A 222 -0.84 -6.84 -13.80
CA GLN A 222 -2.20 -7.35 -14.02
C GLN A 222 -3.15 -6.25 -14.50
N ALA A 223 -3.03 -5.03 -13.95
CA ALA A 223 -3.81 -3.86 -14.36
C ALA A 223 -2.95 -2.87 -15.18
N ALA A 224 -2.39 -3.36 -16.28
CA ALA A 224 -1.51 -2.58 -17.13
C ALA A 224 -2.24 -1.45 -17.90
N LEU A 225 -1.57 -0.33 -18.12
CA LEU A 225 -2.09 0.83 -18.87
C LEU A 225 -1.90 0.71 -20.40
N GLY A 226 -1.85 -0.51 -20.93
CA GLY A 226 -1.69 -0.80 -22.35
C GLY A 226 -1.40 -2.27 -22.60
N GLY A 227 -1.50 -2.70 -23.86
CA GLY A 227 -1.22 -4.08 -24.28
C GLY A 227 0.20 -4.29 -24.78
N GLN A 228 0.88 -3.23 -25.23
CA GLN A 228 2.29 -3.28 -25.65
C GLN A 228 3.11 -2.41 -24.71
N HIS A 229 4.20 -2.95 -24.17
CA HIS A 229 5.08 -2.26 -23.21
C HIS A 229 6.50 -2.19 -23.75
N PHE A 230 7.13 -1.03 -23.58
CA PHE A 230 8.49 -0.76 -24.06
C PHE A 230 9.33 -0.16 -22.93
N SER A 231 10.50 -0.73 -22.71
CA SER A 231 11.46 -0.26 -21.70
C SER A 231 12.87 -0.76 -22.02
N ASP A 232 13.80 -0.61 -21.08
CA ASP A 232 15.16 -1.14 -21.12
C ASP A 232 15.48 -1.81 -19.78
N PRO A 233 16.34 -2.86 -19.73
CA PRO A 233 16.68 -3.54 -18.48
C PRO A 233 17.13 -2.62 -17.33
N SER A 234 17.72 -1.47 -17.65
CA SER A 234 17.94 -0.39 -16.68
C SER A 234 17.71 0.98 -17.29
N THR A 235 16.98 1.84 -16.59
CA THR A 235 16.65 3.19 -17.06
C THR A 235 17.14 4.31 -16.14
N TYR A 236 17.70 3.97 -14.97
CA TYR A 236 18.17 4.95 -13.97
C TYR A 236 19.68 4.90 -13.81
N LYS A 237 20.35 6.06 -13.97
CA LYS A 237 21.81 6.26 -13.82
C LYS A 237 22.67 5.28 -14.62
N THR A 238 22.26 4.96 -15.84
CA THR A 238 22.90 3.95 -16.71
C THR A 238 24.29 4.34 -17.21
N GLU A 239 24.75 5.54 -16.89
CA GLU A 239 26.13 6.00 -17.05
C GLU A 239 27.08 5.56 -15.93
N LEU A 240 26.55 5.13 -14.79
CA LEU A 240 27.34 4.63 -13.66
C LEU A 240 27.52 3.11 -13.76
N GLU A 241 28.72 2.63 -13.42
CA GLU A 241 29.04 1.20 -13.38
C GLU A 241 28.29 0.50 -12.23
N ASP A 242 27.97 -0.78 -12.44
CA ASP A 242 27.43 -1.72 -11.45
C ASP A 242 26.13 -1.30 -10.74
N ILE A 243 25.39 -0.32 -11.29
CA ILE A 243 24.14 0.17 -10.67
C ILE A 243 23.08 -0.92 -10.52
N THR A 244 23.05 -1.89 -11.40
CA THR A 244 22.10 -3.00 -11.40
C THR A 244 22.54 -4.14 -10.49
N GLU A 245 23.73 -4.08 -9.91
CA GLU A 245 24.35 -5.15 -9.11
C GLU A 245 24.57 -4.69 -7.66
N ILE A 246 24.91 -3.42 -7.45
CA ILE A 246 25.20 -2.89 -6.11
C ILE A 246 23.92 -2.50 -5.39
N GLU A 247 23.81 -2.94 -4.14
CA GLU A 247 22.73 -2.54 -3.22
C GLU A 247 22.64 -1.01 -3.04
N ASP A 248 21.42 -0.51 -3.03
CA ASP A 248 21.11 0.87 -2.69
C ASP A 248 21.08 1.00 -1.16
N LYS A 249 22.04 1.71 -0.58
CA LYS A 249 22.10 1.96 0.87
C LYS A 249 20.84 2.62 1.43
N LYS A 250 20.05 3.30 0.59
CA LYS A 250 18.78 3.93 1.00
C LYS A 250 17.59 2.96 0.92
N ARG A 251 17.76 1.80 0.30
CA ARG A 251 16.73 0.79 0.04
C ARG A 251 17.35 -0.62 0.16
N PRO A 252 17.61 -1.08 1.40
CA PRO A 252 18.13 -2.42 1.62
C PRO A 252 17.30 -3.48 0.91
N GLY A 253 17.96 -4.47 0.30
CA GLY A 253 17.34 -5.53 -0.51
C GLY A 253 17.06 -5.16 -1.97
N TYR A 254 17.46 -3.96 -2.42
CA TYR A 254 17.31 -3.53 -3.82
C TYR A 254 18.61 -2.96 -4.37
N THR A 255 18.81 -3.05 -5.67
CA THR A 255 19.94 -2.39 -6.32
C THR A 255 19.67 -0.92 -6.62
N ARG A 256 20.74 -0.19 -6.95
CA ARG A 256 20.64 1.23 -7.30
C ARG A 256 19.89 1.48 -8.61
N GLY A 257 19.84 0.49 -9.50
CA GLY A 257 19.25 0.56 -10.84
C GLY A 257 18.13 -0.45 -11.06
N GLY A 258 17.66 -0.51 -12.30
CA GLY A 258 16.58 -1.39 -12.72
C GLY A 258 15.69 -0.76 -13.78
N MET A 259 14.67 -1.48 -14.19
CA MET A 259 13.69 -1.04 -15.19
C MET A 259 12.62 -0.17 -14.51
N LEU A 260 12.77 1.15 -14.56
CA LEU A 260 11.85 2.11 -13.91
C LEU A 260 10.88 2.75 -14.90
N ASP A 261 11.35 3.07 -16.11
CA ASP A 261 10.62 3.92 -17.05
C ASP A 261 9.98 3.10 -18.18
N PHE A 262 8.69 3.27 -18.38
CA PHE A 262 7.91 2.48 -19.33
C PHE A 262 7.15 3.39 -20.30
N VAL A 263 7.07 2.95 -21.55
CA VAL A 263 6.04 3.39 -22.50
C VAL A 263 5.06 2.25 -22.69
N SER A 264 3.77 2.51 -22.56
CA SER A 264 2.73 1.52 -22.87
C SER A 264 1.70 2.06 -23.85
N ILE A 265 1.26 1.21 -24.77
CA ILE A 265 0.35 1.57 -25.86
C ILE A 265 -0.88 0.67 -25.81
N ALA A 266 -2.06 1.30 -25.94
CA ALA A 266 -3.32 0.61 -26.17
C ALA A 266 -4.04 1.15 -27.42
N ASP A 267 -3.90 0.44 -28.54
CA ASP A 267 -4.48 0.79 -29.84
C ASP A 267 -5.60 -0.18 -30.28
N GLY A 268 -5.96 -1.13 -29.42
CA GLY A 268 -6.95 -2.18 -29.70
C GLY A 268 -6.44 -3.34 -30.57
N GLY A 269 -5.15 -3.34 -30.94
CA GLY A 269 -4.50 -4.42 -31.67
C GLY A 269 -4.10 -5.63 -30.82
N GLU A 270 -3.15 -6.41 -31.32
CA GLU A 270 -2.58 -7.54 -30.59
C GLU A 270 -1.65 -7.05 -29.45
N PRO A 271 -1.78 -7.61 -28.24
CA PRO A 271 -0.91 -7.28 -27.12
C PRO A 271 0.45 -7.97 -27.25
N SER A 272 1.42 -7.53 -26.45
CA SER A 272 2.67 -8.24 -26.23
C SER A 272 2.62 -8.98 -24.90
N SER A 273 3.01 -10.25 -24.92
CA SER A 273 3.14 -11.08 -23.71
C SER A 273 4.25 -10.57 -22.78
N GLU A 274 5.25 -9.87 -23.32
CA GLU A 274 6.46 -9.44 -22.61
C GLU A 274 6.70 -7.93 -22.78
N ILE A 275 7.59 -7.39 -21.96
CA ILE A 275 8.08 -6.02 -22.16
C ILE A 275 9.11 -6.05 -23.28
N THR A 276 8.83 -5.31 -24.34
CA THR A 276 9.70 -5.23 -25.51
C THR A 276 10.89 -4.30 -25.21
N VAL A 277 12.10 -4.86 -25.23
CA VAL A 277 13.36 -4.10 -25.20
C VAL A 277 13.94 -3.90 -26.61
N ASP A 278 13.56 -4.77 -27.55
CA ASP A 278 14.05 -4.72 -28.93
C ASP A 278 13.45 -3.55 -29.71
N GLY A 279 14.31 -2.81 -30.42
CA GLY A 279 13.91 -1.64 -31.20
C GLY A 279 13.55 -0.40 -30.37
N VAL A 280 13.62 -0.50 -29.03
CA VAL A 280 13.52 0.65 -28.14
C VAL A 280 14.74 1.55 -28.33
N ILE A 281 14.49 2.85 -28.55
CA ILE A 281 15.57 3.83 -28.65
C ILE A 281 15.78 4.42 -27.26
N LYS A 282 16.96 4.14 -26.69
CA LYS A 282 17.40 4.68 -25.41
C LYS A 282 18.32 5.89 -25.60
N ILE A 283 18.07 6.96 -24.85
CA ILE A 283 18.93 8.14 -24.84
C ILE A 283 19.42 8.36 -23.42
N LYS A 284 20.71 8.08 -23.22
CA LYS A 284 21.33 8.14 -21.91
C LYS A 284 21.18 9.51 -21.24
N SER A 285 21.03 9.48 -19.91
CA SER A 285 21.27 10.64 -19.06
C SER A 285 22.70 11.20 -19.30
N ASN A 286 22.89 12.52 -19.20
CA ASN A 286 24.23 13.12 -19.22
C ASN A 286 24.45 13.89 -17.93
N ALA A 287 25.00 13.21 -16.93
CA ALA A 287 25.20 13.73 -15.58
C ALA A 287 26.10 14.98 -15.51
N LYS A 288 26.89 15.30 -16.54
CA LYS A 288 27.79 16.47 -16.52
C LYS A 288 27.06 17.81 -16.70
N ASP A 289 25.95 17.82 -17.45
CA ASP A 289 25.27 19.05 -17.87
C ASP A 289 23.77 19.05 -17.54
N SER A 290 23.27 18.05 -16.83
CA SER A 290 21.86 17.91 -16.50
C SER A 290 21.66 17.23 -15.15
N ALA A 291 20.61 17.64 -14.44
CA ALA A 291 20.16 16.96 -13.23
C ALA A 291 19.30 15.73 -13.52
N ARG A 292 19.01 15.44 -14.80
CA ARG A 292 18.34 14.22 -15.21
C ARG A 292 19.21 13.01 -14.96
N ASP A 293 18.66 12.05 -14.23
CA ASP A 293 19.29 10.78 -13.86
C ASP A 293 18.57 9.56 -14.43
N HIS A 294 17.56 9.76 -15.29
CA HIS A 294 16.94 8.70 -16.07
C HIS A 294 17.28 8.82 -17.56
N ASP A 295 17.20 7.69 -18.24
CA ASP A 295 17.26 7.60 -19.69
C ASP A 295 15.90 7.97 -20.30
N VAL A 296 15.92 8.54 -21.51
CA VAL A 296 14.68 8.73 -22.30
C VAL A 296 14.42 7.46 -23.07
N ILE A 297 13.20 6.94 -22.94
CA ILE A 297 12.75 5.72 -23.60
C ILE A 297 11.76 6.11 -24.70
N ILE A 298 12.06 5.68 -25.93
CA ILE A 298 11.27 5.96 -27.12
C ILE A 298 10.85 4.64 -27.74
N CYS A 299 9.54 4.39 -27.86
CA CYS A 299 9.04 3.18 -28.50
C CYS A 299 9.36 3.17 -30.01
N PRO A 300 9.38 2.00 -30.68
CA PRO A 300 9.45 1.89 -32.13
C PRO A 300 8.37 2.74 -32.85
N ALA A 301 8.58 3.06 -34.12
CA ALA A 301 7.57 3.75 -34.92
C ALA A 301 6.29 2.90 -35.01
N LYS A 302 5.14 3.55 -34.85
CA LYS A 302 3.82 2.93 -34.86
C LYS A 302 2.92 3.57 -35.91
N GLU A 303 1.93 2.80 -36.35
CA GLU A 303 0.89 3.29 -37.24
C GLU A 303 -0.49 3.02 -36.63
N TYR A 304 -1.39 4.01 -36.70
CA TYR A 304 -2.78 3.87 -36.30
C TYR A 304 -3.72 3.98 -37.51
N PRO A 305 -4.59 2.99 -37.77
CA PRO A 305 -5.50 3.02 -38.92
C PRO A 305 -6.68 3.98 -38.72
N LEU A 306 -6.97 4.82 -39.72
CA LEU A 306 -8.08 5.81 -39.68
C LEU A 306 -9.47 5.21 -39.96
N VAL A 307 -9.60 3.90 -40.15
CA VAL A 307 -10.86 3.24 -40.55
C VAL A 307 -11.14 2.07 -39.61
N VAL A 308 -11.21 2.37 -38.33
CA VAL A 308 -11.73 1.43 -37.32
C VAL A 308 -13.16 1.86 -37.04
N ASN A 309 -14.13 0.94 -37.16
CA ASN A 309 -15.48 1.22 -36.71
C ASN A 309 -15.53 1.17 -35.17
N ASP A 310 -16.51 1.84 -34.57
CA ASP A 310 -16.61 1.92 -33.11
C ASP A 310 -16.64 0.55 -32.43
N PHE A 311 -17.29 -0.44 -33.06
CA PHE A 311 -17.35 -1.80 -32.53
C PHE A 311 -15.97 -2.44 -32.39
N ALA A 312 -15.17 -2.45 -33.46
CA ALA A 312 -13.83 -3.02 -33.45
C ALA A 312 -12.90 -2.28 -32.48
N ARG A 313 -13.03 -0.95 -32.39
CA ARG A 313 -12.29 -0.12 -31.42
C ARG A 313 -12.63 -0.54 -29.99
N VAL A 314 -13.90 -0.48 -29.60
CA VAL A 314 -14.36 -0.80 -28.24
C VAL A 314 -13.93 -2.22 -27.87
N ARG A 315 -14.19 -3.19 -28.75
CA ARG A 315 -13.79 -4.59 -28.58
C ARG A 315 -12.29 -4.72 -28.30
N GLY A 316 -11.46 -4.10 -29.14
CA GLY A 316 -10.00 -4.14 -29.00
C GLY A 316 -9.52 -3.49 -27.71
N GLN A 317 -10.05 -2.32 -27.36
CA GLN A 317 -9.67 -1.57 -26.16
C GLN A 317 -10.02 -2.31 -24.87
N ILE A 318 -11.24 -2.88 -24.78
CA ILE A 318 -11.64 -3.69 -23.61
C ILE A 318 -10.74 -4.91 -23.48
N ALA A 319 -10.58 -5.67 -24.57
CA ALA A 319 -9.77 -6.87 -24.56
C ALA A 319 -8.32 -6.59 -24.14
N MET A 320 -7.73 -5.52 -24.66
CA MET A 320 -6.36 -5.14 -24.34
C MET A 320 -6.16 -4.74 -22.87
N ARG A 321 -7.12 -4.02 -22.28
CA ARG A 321 -7.08 -3.67 -20.85
C ARG A 321 -7.25 -4.89 -19.93
N LEU A 322 -7.89 -5.94 -20.43
CA LEU A 322 -8.12 -7.19 -19.69
C LEU A 322 -7.05 -8.25 -19.91
N GLU A 323 -6.18 -8.10 -20.92
CA GLU A 323 -5.25 -9.14 -21.36
C GLU A 323 -4.48 -9.85 -20.24
N ARG A 324 -3.97 -9.08 -19.27
CA ARG A 324 -3.17 -9.63 -18.18
C ARG A 324 -4.01 -10.10 -17.00
N SER A 325 -5.12 -9.41 -16.72
CA SER A 325 -6.01 -9.73 -15.60
C SER A 325 -7.00 -10.86 -15.88
N ALA A 326 -7.42 -11.03 -17.14
CA ALA A 326 -8.47 -11.94 -17.60
C ALA A 326 -8.14 -12.44 -19.03
N PRO A 327 -7.01 -13.14 -19.25
CA PRO A 327 -6.52 -13.49 -20.60
C PRO A 327 -7.53 -14.28 -21.42
N SER A 328 -8.22 -15.26 -20.80
CA SER A 328 -9.26 -16.06 -21.46
C SER A 328 -10.43 -15.21 -21.96
N LEU A 329 -10.98 -14.34 -21.09
CA LEU A 329 -12.04 -13.39 -21.46
C LEU A 329 -11.58 -12.42 -22.55
N ALA A 330 -10.36 -11.89 -22.45
CA ALA A 330 -9.80 -10.98 -23.45
C ALA A 330 -9.70 -11.63 -24.84
N LYS A 331 -9.32 -12.91 -24.90
CA LYS A 331 -9.29 -13.70 -26.13
C LYS A 331 -10.70 -13.89 -26.72
N GLU A 332 -11.69 -14.21 -25.89
CA GLU A 332 -13.08 -14.37 -26.33
C GLU A 332 -13.66 -13.06 -26.87
N ILE A 333 -13.38 -11.92 -26.22
CA ILE A 333 -13.80 -10.60 -26.68
C ILE A 333 -13.25 -10.30 -28.07
N ARG A 334 -11.96 -10.59 -28.33
CA ARG A 334 -11.37 -10.41 -29.67
C ARG A 334 -12.05 -11.29 -30.72
N GLY A 335 -12.58 -12.44 -30.33
CA GLY A 335 -13.33 -13.36 -31.17
C GLY A 335 -14.72 -12.87 -31.59
N LEU A 336 -15.26 -11.80 -30.97
CA LEU A 336 -16.54 -11.21 -31.38
C LEU A 336 -16.39 -10.53 -32.75
N THR A 337 -17.00 -11.09 -33.79
CA THR A 337 -16.95 -10.56 -35.17
C THR A 337 -18.15 -9.71 -35.55
N ASP A 338 -19.30 -9.95 -34.93
CA ASP A 338 -20.57 -9.41 -35.39
C ASP A 338 -20.92 -8.12 -34.65
N ASP A 339 -20.99 -7.00 -35.40
CA ASP A 339 -21.46 -5.71 -34.90
C ASP A 339 -23.00 -5.69 -34.83
N ASN A 340 -23.52 -6.35 -33.80
CA ASN A 340 -24.96 -6.45 -33.53
C ASN A 340 -25.28 -6.06 -32.08
N ALA A 341 -26.59 -5.96 -31.75
CA ALA A 341 -27.04 -5.54 -30.43
C ALA A 341 -26.60 -6.50 -29.31
N GLU A 342 -26.50 -7.80 -29.59
CA GLU A 342 -26.07 -8.81 -28.61
C GLU A 342 -24.60 -8.61 -28.23
N SER A 343 -23.70 -8.55 -29.22
CA SER A 343 -22.27 -8.31 -28.99
C SER A 343 -22.02 -6.98 -28.28
N LYS A 344 -22.74 -5.91 -28.65
CA LYS A 344 -22.66 -4.60 -27.99
C LYS A 344 -23.06 -4.69 -26.51
N ASN A 345 -24.16 -5.38 -26.22
CA ASN A 345 -24.61 -5.58 -24.84
C ASN A 345 -23.62 -6.42 -24.03
N GLN A 346 -23.00 -7.45 -24.63
CA GLN A 346 -21.94 -8.23 -23.99
C GLN A 346 -20.74 -7.34 -23.62
N LEU A 347 -20.28 -6.47 -24.54
CA LEU A 347 -19.17 -5.54 -24.27
C LEU A 347 -19.51 -4.53 -23.16
N ILE A 348 -20.75 -4.02 -23.12
CA ILE A 348 -21.22 -3.13 -22.04
C ILE A 348 -21.17 -3.86 -20.70
N GLN A 349 -21.69 -5.09 -20.62
CA GLN A 349 -21.70 -5.87 -19.38
C GLN A 349 -20.28 -6.19 -18.90
N VAL A 350 -19.39 -6.60 -19.80
CA VAL A 350 -17.97 -6.83 -19.46
C VAL A 350 -17.34 -5.55 -18.95
N TYR A 351 -17.52 -4.42 -19.64
CA TYR A 351 -16.95 -3.16 -19.20
C TYR A 351 -17.45 -2.78 -17.79
N GLN A 352 -18.76 -2.84 -17.56
CA GLN A 352 -19.38 -2.52 -16.27
C GLN A 352 -18.84 -3.41 -15.14
N GLN A 353 -18.69 -4.71 -15.39
CA GLN A 353 -18.25 -5.66 -14.38
C GLN A 353 -16.75 -5.56 -14.09
N PHE A 354 -15.91 -5.34 -15.10
CA PHE A 354 -14.46 -5.43 -14.94
C PHE A 354 -13.76 -4.06 -14.90
N LEU A 355 -14.12 -3.13 -15.79
CA LEU A 355 -13.33 -1.92 -16.09
C LEU A 355 -13.94 -0.62 -15.56
N SER A 356 -15.19 -0.66 -15.08
CA SER A 356 -15.85 0.51 -14.48
C SER A 356 -15.17 0.98 -13.18
N PRO A 357 -15.49 2.18 -12.67
CA PRO A 357 -14.93 2.67 -11.41
C PRO A 357 -15.13 1.70 -10.23
N LYS A 358 -16.23 0.95 -10.23
CA LYS A 358 -16.56 -0.08 -9.22
C LYS A 358 -16.32 -1.52 -9.71
N GLY A 359 -15.71 -1.68 -10.88
CA GLY A 359 -15.45 -2.96 -11.50
C GLY A 359 -14.38 -3.77 -10.76
N LEU A 360 -14.33 -5.06 -11.09
CA LEU A 360 -13.42 -6.04 -10.51
C LEU A 360 -11.95 -5.59 -10.57
N LEU A 361 -11.50 -4.95 -11.66
CA LEU A 361 -10.10 -4.53 -11.79
C LEU A 361 -9.71 -3.50 -10.73
N ASN A 362 -10.51 -2.44 -10.54
CA ASN A 362 -10.26 -1.43 -9.50
C ASN A 362 -10.35 -2.03 -8.10
N ASN A 363 -11.34 -2.88 -7.84
CA ASN A 363 -11.48 -3.56 -6.55
C ASN A 363 -10.29 -4.47 -6.24
N SER A 364 -9.76 -5.19 -7.25
CA SER A 364 -8.56 -6.02 -7.10
C SER A 364 -7.31 -5.19 -6.78
N ILE A 365 -7.11 -4.04 -7.42
CA ILE A 365 -5.97 -3.15 -7.08
C ILE A 365 -6.13 -2.62 -5.64
N ALA A 366 -7.35 -2.21 -5.24
CA ALA A 366 -7.63 -1.75 -3.88
C ALA A 366 -7.32 -2.83 -2.83
N LEU A 367 -7.72 -4.07 -3.13
CA LEU A 367 -7.49 -5.23 -2.27
C LEU A 367 -6.00 -5.60 -2.23
N HIS A 368 -5.27 -5.45 -3.34
CA HIS A 368 -3.83 -5.68 -3.41
C HIS A 368 -3.03 -4.84 -2.41
N ILE A 369 -3.45 -3.59 -2.18
CA ILE A 369 -2.85 -2.71 -1.17
C ILE A 369 -3.00 -3.33 0.24
N GLN A 370 -4.18 -3.87 0.56
CA GLN A 370 -4.43 -4.54 1.84
C GLN A 370 -3.65 -5.85 1.97
N LYS A 371 -3.53 -6.62 0.88
CA LYS A 371 -2.72 -7.84 0.83
C LYS A 371 -1.25 -7.54 1.14
N LEU A 372 -0.67 -6.49 0.56
CA LEU A 372 0.70 -6.06 0.82
C LEU A 372 0.91 -5.64 2.28
N ALA A 373 -0.07 -4.95 2.88
CA ALA A 373 -0.04 -4.60 4.30
C ALA A 373 -0.05 -5.84 5.20
N SER A 374 -0.91 -6.81 4.88
CA SER A 374 -0.96 -8.09 5.59
C SER A 374 0.32 -8.89 5.44
N LEU A 375 0.87 -9.00 4.22
CA LEU A 375 2.12 -9.70 3.98
C LEU A 375 3.26 -9.10 4.81
N ASN A 376 3.50 -7.79 4.70
CA ASN A 376 4.59 -7.12 5.42
C ASN A 376 4.53 -7.35 6.93
N ARG A 377 3.33 -7.33 7.52
CA ARG A 377 3.14 -7.58 8.94
C ARG A 377 3.35 -9.06 9.29
N LEU A 378 2.80 -9.97 8.48
CA LEU A 378 2.82 -11.40 8.74
C LEU A 378 4.17 -12.05 8.44
N THR A 379 5.01 -11.46 7.60
CA THR A 379 6.35 -11.97 7.27
C THR A 379 7.46 -11.23 8.00
N ASP A 380 7.12 -10.41 8.99
CA ASP A 380 8.10 -9.82 9.90
C ASP A 380 8.86 -10.96 10.62
N PRO A 381 10.20 -10.99 10.61
CA PRO A 381 10.98 -12.04 11.27
C PRO A 381 10.72 -12.19 12.78
N ALA A 382 10.24 -11.14 13.44
CA ALA A 382 9.81 -11.18 14.84
C ALA A 382 8.45 -11.88 15.03
N PHE A 383 7.65 -12.02 13.97
CA PHE A 383 6.35 -12.69 14.00
C PHE A 383 6.39 -14.09 13.37
N LEU A 384 6.98 -14.23 12.19
CA LEU A 384 6.99 -15.45 11.39
C LEU A 384 8.41 -15.96 11.12
N GLN A 385 8.67 -17.19 11.56
CA GLN A 385 9.93 -17.90 11.33
C GLN A 385 9.75 -19.15 10.45
N ASP A 386 8.51 -19.63 10.28
CA ASP A 386 8.22 -20.78 9.43
C ASP A 386 8.16 -20.37 7.95
N GLU A 387 9.20 -20.75 7.20
CA GLU A 387 9.30 -20.52 5.75
C GLU A 387 8.20 -21.23 4.94
N LYS A 388 7.68 -22.37 5.40
CA LYS A 388 6.55 -23.04 4.71
C LYS A 388 5.28 -22.22 4.85
N LEU A 389 5.00 -21.71 6.05
CA LEU A 389 3.85 -20.85 6.27
C LEU A 389 4.00 -19.51 5.54
N LYS A 390 5.20 -18.94 5.49
CA LYS A 390 5.49 -17.73 4.69
C LYS A 390 5.20 -17.94 3.20
N LYS A 391 5.60 -19.08 2.65
CA LYS A 391 5.26 -19.47 1.29
C LYS A 391 3.74 -19.61 1.10
N LEU A 392 3.06 -20.31 2.02
CA LEU A 392 1.60 -20.48 1.99
C LEU A 392 0.85 -19.14 2.04
N ILE A 393 1.26 -18.21 2.92
CA ILE A 393 0.72 -16.85 2.99
C ILE A 393 0.91 -16.15 1.65
N THR A 394 2.12 -16.20 1.09
CA THR A 394 2.47 -15.51 -0.16
C THR A 394 1.63 -16.05 -1.32
N GLU A 395 1.54 -17.37 -1.48
CA GLU A 395 0.77 -18.02 -2.56
C GLU A 395 -0.74 -17.80 -2.41
N THR A 396 -1.25 -17.73 -1.17
CA THR A 396 -2.67 -17.45 -0.90
C THR A 396 -3.04 -16.01 -1.24
N LEU A 397 -2.20 -15.06 -0.84
CA LEU A 397 -2.48 -13.63 -1.06
C LEU A 397 -2.17 -13.22 -2.50
N PHE A 398 -1.11 -13.76 -3.10
CA PHE A 398 -0.58 -13.40 -4.41
C PHE A 398 -0.40 -14.64 -5.29
N PRO A 399 -1.51 -15.28 -5.71
CA PRO A 399 -1.43 -16.43 -6.59
C PRO A 399 -0.73 -16.05 -7.90
N ALA A 400 0.01 -16.98 -8.48
CA ALA A 400 0.73 -16.78 -9.75
C ALA A 400 -0.18 -16.79 -10.99
N THR A 401 -1.50 -16.93 -10.82
CA THR A 401 -2.48 -16.88 -11.92
C THR A 401 -2.92 -15.45 -12.19
N ALA A 402 -3.54 -15.20 -13.35
CA ALA A 402 -4.27 -13.96 -13.58
C ALA A 402 -5.40 -13.81 -12.54
N TRP A 403 -5.77 -12.58 -12.20
CA TRP A 403 -6.80 -12.32 -11.18
C TRP A 403 -8.17 -12.89 -11.55
N PHE A 404 -8.49 -12.96 -12.84
CA PHE A 404 -9.79 -13.34 -13.38
C PHE A 404 -9.65 -14.45 -14.43
N GLU A 405 -8.74 -15.41 -14.20
CA GLU A 405 -8.46 -16.53 -15.13
C GLU A 405 -9.72 -17.31 -15.55
N SER A 406 -10.70 -17.44 -14.63
CA SER A 406 -11.96 -18.16 -14.85
C SER A 406 -13.08 -17.33 -15.49
N ALA A 407 -12.78 -16.11 -15.96
CA ALA A 407 -13.77 -15.25 -16.62
C ALA A 407 -13.99 -15.66 -18.08
N HIS A 408 -15.26 -15.77 -18.48
CA HIS A 408 -15.69 -16.16 -19.83
C HIS A 408 -16.94 -15.38 -20.23
N LEU A 409 -17.11 -15.06 -21.53
CA LEU A 409 -18.29 -14.39 -22.08
C LEU A 409 -19.55 -15.23 -21.92
N ALA A 410 -19.48 -16.52 -22.23
CA ALA A 410 -20.64 -17.42 -22.21
C ALA A 410 -21.26 -17.59 -20.82
N SER A 411 -20.46 -17.46 -19.77
CA SER A 411 -20.89 -17.56 -18.37
C SER A 411 -20.64 -16.26 -17.59
N ASN A 412 -20.57 -15.12 -18.28
CA ASN A 412 -20.04 -13.88 -17.74
C ASN A 412 -20.69 -13.46 -16.41
N ALA A 413 -22.02 -13.57 -16.31
CA ALA A 413 -22.74 -13.23 -15.08
C ALA A 413 -22.36 -14.14 -13.90
N GLU A 414 -22.25 -15.46 -14.09
CA GLU A 414 -21.89 -16.39 -13.02
C GLU A 414 -20.40 -16.30 -12.68
N SER A 415 -19.52 -16.23 -13.70
CA SER A 415 -18.09 -16.01 -13.51
C SER A 415 -17.83 -14.71 -12.74
N ALA A 416 -18.47 -13.60 -13.12
CA ALA A 416 -18.33 -12.33 -12.41
C ALA A 416 -18.86 -12.40 -10.97
N LYS A 417 -19.95 -13.13 -10.72
CA LYS A 417 -20.47 -13.36 -9.37
C LYS A 417 -19.49 -14.14 -8.51
N GLN A 418 -18.93 -15.25 -9.01
CA GLN A 418 -17.91 -16.02 -8.29
C GLN A 418 -16.64 -15.20 -8.01
N LEU A 419 -16.21 -14.36 -8.97
CA LEU A 419 -15.07 -13.47 -8.79
C LEU A 419 -15.34 -12.40 -7.70
N ASN A 420 -16.54 -11.81 -7.69
CA ASN A 420 -16.93 -10.89 -6.61
C ASN A 420 -16.93 -11.61 -5.25
N GLN A 421 -17.48 -12.82 -5.17
CA GLN A 421 -17.46 -13.63 -3.94
C GLN A 421 -16.01 -13.93 -3.49
N LYS A 422 -15.09 -14.22 -4.42
CA LYS A 422 -13.66 -14.42 -4.10
C LYS A 422 -13.01 -13.14 -3.56
N LEU A 423 -13.35 -11.96 -4.11
CA LEU A 423 -12.87 -10.67 -3.59
C LEU A 423 -13.41 -10.38 -2.18
N GLU A 424 -14.71 -10.59 -1.95
CA GLU A 424 -15.35 -10.45 -0.64
C GLU A 424 -14.72 -11.40 0.39
N LEU A 425 -14.55 -12.68 0.03
CA LEU A 425 -13.92 -13.68 0.89
C LEU A 425 -12.46 -13.33 1.21
N MET A 426 -11.70 -12.81 0.25
CA MET A 426 -10.34 -12.34 0.50
C MET A 426 -10.34 -11.11 1.44
N HIS A 427 -11.32 -10.22 1.33
CA HIS A 427 -11.45 -9.12 2.28
C HIS A 427 -11.78 -9.62 3.71
N LEU A 428 -12.63 -10.63 3.85
CA LEU A 428 -12.89 -11.31 5.13
C LEU A 428 -11.61 -11.95 5.69
N LEU A 429 -10.86 -12.66 4.85
CA LEU A 429 -9.57 -13.24 5.24
C LEU A 429 -8.61 -12.16 5.75
N LEU A 430 -8.40 -11.08 4.98
CA LEU A 430 -7.48 -10.00 5.36
C LEU A 430 -7.88 -9.31 6.66
N THR A 431 -9.19 -9.08 6.85
CA THR A 431 -9.74 -8.52 8.08
C THR A 431 -9.45 -9.45 9.26
N SER A 432 -9.71 -10.75 9.09
CA SER A 432 -9.45 -11.77 10.11
C SER A 432 -7.96 -11.92 10.41
N LEU A 433 -7.10 -11.89 9.39
CA LEU A 433 -5.65 -11.98 9.52
C LEU A 433 -5.05 -10.78 10.25
N SER A 434 -5.58 -9.57 10.04
CA SER A 434 -5.04 -8.31 10.58
C SER A 434 -4.84 -8.33 12.09
N GLN A 435 -5.50 -9.25 12.78
CA GLN A 435 -5.55 -9.36 14.22
C GLN A 435 -4.97 -10.67 14.78
N CYS A 436 -4.43 -11.55 13.92
CA CYS A 436 -3.89 -12.84 14.35
C CYS A 436 -2.73 -12.68 15.34
N PRO A 437 -2.84 -13.26 16.54
CA PRO A 437 -1.76 -13.27 17.51
C PRO A 437 -0.61 -14.24 17.22
N SER A 438 -0.81 -15.30 16.43
CA SER A 438 0.18 -16.36 16.24
C SER A 438 0.21 -16.91 14.80
N GLN A 439 1.31 -17.60 14.47
CA GLN A 439 1.48 -18.28 13.19
C GLN A 439 0.45 -19.41 12.98
N PHE A 440 0.18 -20.20 14.02
CA PHE A 440 -0.81 -21.29 13.99
C PHE A 440 -2.21 -20.80 13.60
N GLU A 441 -2.60 -19.62 14.07
CA GLU A 441 -3.89 -19.04 13.76
C GLU A 441 -3.98 -18.43 12.36
N VAL A 442 -2.84 -17.96 11.83
CA VAL A 442 -2.72 -17.55 10.43
C VAL A 442 -2.96 -18.76 9.53
N GLU A 443 -2.32 -19.90 9.84
CA GLU A 443 -2.49 -21.14 9.09
C GLU A 443 -3.96 -21.57 9.08
N LYS A 444 -4.64 -21.63 10.23
CA LYS A 444 -6.06 -21.99 10.32
C LYS A 444 -6.96 -21.10 9.45
N ARG A 445 -6.72 -19.79 9.43
CA ARG A 445 -7.51 -18.85 8.60
C ARG A 445 -7.27 -19.05 7.12
N ILE A 446 -6.04 -19.36 6.74
CA ILE A 446 -5.71 -19.69 5.34
C ILE A 446 -6.38 -21.00 4.93
N THR A 447 -6.37 -22.02 5.78
CA THR A 447 -7.08 -23.28 5.54
C THR A 447 -8.59 -23.03 5.36
N LEU A 448 -9.20 -22.28 6.28
CA LEU A 448 -10.62 -21.92 6.18
C LEU A 448 -10.91 -21.13 4.89
N TYR A 449 -10.05 -20.20 4.51
CA TYR A 449 -10.18 -19.48 3.24
C TYR A 449 -10.17 -20.44 2.05
N ALA A 450 -9.25 -21.41 2.02
CA ALA A 450 -9.17 -22.39 0.94
C ALA A 450 -10.44 -23.25 0.85
N GLU A 451 -11.01 -23.67 1.99
CA GLU A 451 -12.29 -24.38 2.04
C GLU A 451 -13.44 -23.53 1.48
N GLN A 452 -13.48 -22.23 1.83
CA GLN A 452 -14.51 -21.33 1.31
C GLN A 452 -14.34 -21.04 -0.19
N VAL A 453 -13.11 -21.02 -0.70
CA VAL A 453 -12.86 -20.93 -2.17
C VAL A 453 -13.44 -22.15 -2.89
N GLN A 454 -13.27 -23.35 -2.34
CA GLN A 454 -13.87 -24.57 -2.91
C GLN A 454 -15.41 -24.50 -2.89
N ASN A 455 -16.01 -23.92 -1.85
CA ASN A 455 -17.46 -23.71 -1.80
C ASN A 455 -17.95 -22.72 -2.88
N ILE A 456 -17.14 -21.70 -3.22
CA ILE A 456 -17.46 -20.77 -4.32
C ILE A 456 -17.47 -21.55 -5.64
N GLU A 457 -16.43 -22.34 -5.88
CA GLU A 457 -16.27 -23.14 -7.10
C GLU A 457 -17.35 -24.24 -7.22
N GLY A 458 -17.80 -24.79 -6.09
CA GLY A 458 -18.90 -25.74 -5.98
C GLY A 458 -20.31 -25.12 -5.99
N ASN A 459 -20.44 -23.78 -6.08
CA ASN A 459 -21.70 -23.04 -5.97
C ASN A 459 -22.48 -23.29 -4.68
N THR A 460 -21.80 -23.61 -3.58
CA THR A 460 -22.37 -23.81 -2.24
C THR A 460 -22.03 -22.67 -1.27
N TYR A 461 -21.27 -21.67 -1.72
CA TYR A 461 -20.83 -20.55 -0.90
C TYR A 461 -21.98 -19.67 -0.40
N ASN A 462 -21.90 -19.30 0.88
CA ASN A 462 -22.75 -18.31 1.51
C ASN A 462 -21.87 -17.30 2.27
N ALA A 463 -21.97 -16.02 1.91
CA ALA A 463 -21.14 -14.96 2.49
C ALA A 463 -21.34 -14.80 4.00
N GLN A 464 -22.58 -14.91 4.48
CA GLN A 464 -22.88 -14.83 5.92
C GLN A 464 -22.27 -16.02 6.67
N THR A 465 -22.45 -17.24 6.16
CA THR A 465 -21.85 -18.45 6.76
C THR A 465 -20.32 -18.38 6.79
N ALA A 466 -19.69 -17.86 5.73
CA ALA A 466 -18.25 -17.67 5.72
C ALA A 466 -17.80 -16.65 6.79
N ALA A 467 -18.48 -15.50 6.87
CA ALA A 467 -18.20 -14.49 7.89
C ALA A 467 -18.39 -15.03 9.31
N ASP A 468 -19.46 -15.79 9.55
CA ASP A 468 -19.75 -16.42 10.84
C ASP A 468 -18.67 -17.44 11.21
N THR A 469 -18.17 -18.24 10.25
CA THR A 469 -17.09 -19.20 10.51
C THR A 469 -15.78 -18.51 10.88
N PHE A 470 -15.39 -17.43 10.19
CA PHE A 470 -14.22 -16.64 10.58
C PHE A 470 -14.37 -16.01 11.96
N LYS A 471 -15.59 -15.57 12.30
CA LYS A 471 -15.91 -15.00 13.61
C LYS A 471 -15.86 -16.04 14.71
N GLU A 472 -16.41 -17.22 14.49
CA GLU A 472 -16.40 -18.32 15.44
C GLU A 472 -14.97 -18.74 15.78
N LEU A 473 -14.09 -18.80 14.78
CA LEU A 473 -12.67 -19.07 15.01
C LEU A 473 -12.04 -18.04 15.96
N GLN A 474 -12.34 -16.75 15.77
CA GLN A 474 -11.87 -15.67 16.65
C GLN A 474 -12.43 -15.80 18.08
N VAL A 475 -13.68 -16.26 18.24
CA VAL A 475 -14.30 -16.49 19.56
C VAL A 475 -13.61 -17.66 20.28
N ILE A 476 -13.34 -18.76 19.57
CA ILE A 476 -12.62 -19.92 20.13
C ILE A 476 -11.23 -19.51 20.61
N GLU A 477 -10.51 -18.72 19.82
CA GLU A 477 -9.18 -18.21 20.16
C GLU A 477 -9.20 -17.30 21.38
N TYR A 478 -10.18 -16.39 21.47
CA TYR A 478 -10.37 -15.54 22.64
C TYR A 478 -10.48 -16.38 23.93
N TRP A 479 -11.31 -17.42 23.92
CA TRP A 479 -11.48 -18.27 25.10
C TRP A 479 -10.25 -19.12 25.41
N ALA A 480 -9.49 -19.54 24.40
CA ALA A 480 -8.20 -20.21 24.60
C ALA A 480 -7.20 -19.29 25.31
N LEU A 481 -7.05 -18.04 24.83
CA LEU A 481 -6.19 -17.03 25.47
C LEU A 481 -6.66 -16.66 26.88
N TYR A 482 -7.98 -16.62 27.10
CA TYR A 482 -8.55 -16.37 28.43
C TYR A 482 -8.17 -17.48 29.40
N ALA A 483 -8.29 -18.74 28.96
CA ALA A 483 -7.92 -19.91 29.76
C ALA A 483 -6.41 -19.95 30.02
N GLU A 484 -5.59 -19.60 29.02
CA GLU A 484 -4.12 -19.53 29.14
C GLU A 484 -3.69 -18.49 30.17
N LEU A 485 -4.17 -17.23 30.05
CA LEU A 485 -3.86 -16.19 31.02
C LEU A 485 -4.28 -16.61 32.44
N LYS A 486 -5.48 -17.19 32.58
CA LYS A 486 -5.95 -17.69 33.88
C LYS A 486 -5.02 -18.77 34.44
N ALA A 487 -4.56 -19.71 33.62
CA ALA A 487 -3.62 -20.74 34.04
C ALA A 487 -2.26 -20.15 34.45
N ASN A 488 -1.75 -19.17 33.70
CA ASN A 488 -0.49 -18.49 34.01
C ASN A 488 -0.58 -17.65 35.29
N LEU A 489 -1.69 -16.94 35.51
CA LEU A 489 -1.93 -16.24 36.79
C LEU A 489 -1.91 -17.20 37.97
N LEU A 490 -2.56 -18.35 37.86
CA LEU A 490 -2.61 -19.35 38.94
C LEU A 490 -1.25 -20.00 39.25
N ARG A 491 -0.23 -19.82 38.39
CA ARG A 491 1.15 -20.29 38.64
C ARG A 491 1.99 -19.33 39.47
N ILE A 492 1.58 -18.05 39.58
CA ILE A 492 2.35 -17.03 40.29
C ILE A 492 2.51 -17.44 41.76
N LYS A 493 3.76 -17.59 42.20
CA LYS A 493 4.08 -17.86 43.61
C LYS A 493 3.95 -16.57 44.41
N GLN A 494 3.07 -16.58 45.41
CA GLN A 494 2.76 -15.43 46.29
C GLN A 494 3.82 -15.29 47.39
N ASN A 495 5.08 -15.13 46.99
CA ASN A 495 6.22 -15.10 47.89
C ASN A 495 6.52 -13.70 48.44
N ASN A 496 5.91 -12.65 47.87
CA ASN A 496 6.00 -11.28 48.37
C ASN A 496 4.71 -10.50 48.04
N PRO A 497 4.48 -9.33 48.66
CA PRO A 497 3.28 -8.51 48.42
C PRO A 497 3.08 -8.16 46.94
N TYR A 498 4.14 -7.83 46.21
CA TYR A 498 4.05 -7.41 44.81
C TYR A 498 3.59 -8.53 43.86
N THR A 499 4.00 -9.79 44.09
CA THR A 499 3.51 -10.92 43.28
C THR A 499 2.07 -11.28 43.62
N LYS A 500 1.61 -10.99 44.85
CA LYS A 500 0.21 -11.10 45.23
C LYS A 500 -0.64 -10.02 44.55
N ASP A 501 -0.20 -8.76 44.57
CA ASP A 501 -0.90 -7.64 43.93
C ASP A 501 -0.96 -7.83 42.41
N LEU A 502 0.13 -8.32 41.79
CA LEU A 502 0.15 -8.65 40.36
C LEU A 502 -0.90 -9.73 40.01
N LEU A 503 -1.04 -10.75 40.86
CA LEU A 503 -2.06 -11.79 40.70
C LEU A 503 -3.46 -11.21 40.84
N GLU A 504 -3.73 -10.43 41.89
CA GLU A 504 -5.03 -9.80 42.11
C GLU A 504 -5.43 -8.91 40.92
N GLN A 505 -4.49 -8.08 40.44
CA GLN A 505 -4.72 -7.21 39.30
C GLN A 505 -4.94 -7.98 37.99
N GLY A 506 -4.20 -9.09 37.78
CA GLY A 506 -4.42 -9.98 36.64
C GLY A 506 -5.77 -10.67 36.67
N MET A 507 -6.24 -11.07 37.85
CA MET A 507 -7.60 -11.61 38.05
C MET A 507 -8.66 -10.53 37.82
N GLU A 508 -8.38 -9.27 38.16
CA GLU A 508 -9.26 -8.14 37.87
C GLU A 508 -9.39 -7.89 36.36
N ILE A 509 -8.29 -8.01 35.59
CA ILE A 509 -8.32 -7.98 34.11
C ILE A 509 -9.29 -9.04 33.58
N LEU A 510 -9.18 -10.29 34.06
CA LEU A 510 -10.12 -11.36 33.66
C LEU A 510 -11.57 -11.04 34.07
N GLY A 511 -11.78 -10.41 35.23
CA GLY A 511 -13.09 -9.95 35.68
C GLY A 511 -13.72 -8.92 34.72
N HIS A 512 -12.96 -7.88 34.34
CA HIS A 512 -13.42 -6.88 33.37
C HIS A 512 -13.63 -7.47 31.98
N MET A 513 -12.79 -8.43 31.57
CA MET A 513 -12.98 -9.19 30.34
C MET A 513 -14.32 -9.92 30.33
N ASN A 514 -14.66 -10.61 31.42
CA ASN A 514 -15.93 -11.33 31.55
C ASN A 514 -17.13 -10.38 31.66
N ALA A 515 -16.95 -9.15 32.15
CA ALA A 515 -18.01 -8.13 32.12
C ALA A 515 -18.30 -7.66 30.68
N ILE A 516 -17.27 -7.56 29.83
CA ILE A 516 -17.40 -7.17 28.42
C ILE A 516 -17.93 -8.35 27.58
N ILE A 517 -17.41 -9.56 27.79
CA ILE A 517 -17.77 -10.81 27.11
C ILE A 517 -18.16 -11.87 28.14
N PRO A 518 -19.41 -11.87 28.63
CA PRO A 518 -19.86 -12.86 29.61
C PRO A 518 -20.09 -14.25 29.00
N ASN A 519 -20.26 -14.35 27.69
CA ASN A 519 -20.53 -15.60 26.99
C ASN A 519 -20.17 -15.52 25.49
N ALA A 520 -20.21 -16.66 24.80
CA ALA A 520 -19.89 -16.75 23.38
C ALA A 520 -20.83 -15.92 22.49
N ASP A 521 -22.11 -15.79 22.85
CA ASP A 521 -23.06 -14.98 22.06
C ASP A 521 -22.66 -13.51 22.07
N LYS A 522 -22.24 -12.98 23.23
CA LYS A 522 -21.75 -11.60 23.30
C LYS A 522 -20.44 -11.41 22.55
N ALA A 523 -19.57 -12.43 22.55
CA ALA A 523 -18.36 -12.42 21.73
C ALA A 523 -18.71 -12.33 20.23
N ARG A 524 -19.76 -13.03 19.80
CA ARG A 524 -20.29 -12.98 18.43
C ARG A 524 -20.99 -11.67 18.08
N GLU A 525 -21.28 -10.79 19.04
CA GLU A 525 -21.84 -9.46 18.75
C GLU A 525 -20.77 -8.38 18.59
N LEU A 526 -19.58 -8.60 19.17
CA LEU A 526 -18.48 -7.63 19.07
C LEU A 526 -17.95 -7.52 17.64
N ASP A 527 -17.50 -6.32 17.28
CA ASP A 527 -16.78 -6.09 16.04
C ASP A 527 -15.38 -6.71 16.11
N SER A 528 -14.80 -7.06 14.96
CA SER A 528 -13.52 -7.76 14.88
C SER A 528 -12.36 -6.98 15.49
N HIS A 529 -12.43 -5.64 15.51
CA HIS A 529 -11.40 -4.80 16.10
C HIS A 529 -11.46 -4.85 17.63
N SER A 530 -12.66 -4.74 18.22
CA SER A 530 -12.84 -4.89 19.66
C SER A 530 -12.44 -6.29 20.14
N MET A 531 -12.84 -7.36 19.43
CA MET A 531 -12.40 -8.73 19.74
C MET A 531 -10.87 -8.87 19.73
N ALA A 532 -10.21 -8.24 18.76
CA ALA A 532 -8.77 -8.26 18.65
C ALA A 532 -8.04 -7.51 19.75
N GLN A 533 -8.57 -6.36 20.18
CA GLN A 533 -8.03 -5.61 21.31
C GLN A 533 -8.04 -6.49 22.57
N LEU A 534 -9.14 -7.18 22.84
CA LEU A 534 -9.26 -8.07 23.99
C LEU A 534 -8.32 -9.28 23.89
N GLY A 535 -8.20 -9.89 22.71
CA GLY A 535 -7.22 -10.96 22.47
C GLY A 535 -5.77 -10.50 22.69
N ARG A 536 -5.41 -9.27 22.27
CA ARG A 536 -4.09 -8.67 22.55
C ARG A 536 -3.86 -8.47 24.05
N VAL A 537 -4.88 -8.02 24.79
CA VAL A 537 -4.77 -7.85 26.24
C VAL A 537 -4.44 -9.17 26.90
N LEU A 538 -5.23 -10.21 26.60
CA LEU A 538 -5.06 -11.54 27.19
C LEU A 538 -3.65 -12.09 26.92
N ARG A 539 -3.22 -12.02 25.65
CA ARG A 539 -1.90 -12.49 25.23
C ARG A 539 -0.75 -11.73 25.88
N TYR A 540 -0.73 -10.40 25.81
CA TYR A 540 0.39 -9.64 26.36
C TYR A 540 0.46 -9.75 27.88
N SER A 541 -0.69 -9.90 28.55
CA SER A 541 -0.72 -10.17 29.98
C SER A 541 -0.18 -11.57 30.29
N SER A 542 -0.53 -12.57 29.46
CA SER A 542 -0.02 -13.95 29.59
C SER A 542 1.49 -14.00 29.39
N GLN A 543 1.97 -13.43 28.28
CA GLN A 543 3.41 -13.33 27.96
C GLN A 543 4.19 -12.55 29.01
N ALA A 544 3.58 -11.54 29.63
CA ALA A 544 4.23 -10.78 30.71
C ALA A 544 4.53 -11.69 31.90
N ILE A 545 3.55 -12.51 32.32
CA ILE A 545 3.73 -13.47 33.42
C ILE A 545 4.81 -14.50 33.06
N GLU A 546 4.76 -15.07 31.85
CA GLU A 546 5.76 -16.04 31.40
C GLU A 546 7.17 -15.45 31.33
N THR A 547 7.29 -14.19 30.90
CA THR A 547 8.58 -13.49 30.83
C THR A 547 9.12 -13.25 32.24
N LEU A 548 8.27 -12.89 33.21
CA LEU A 548 8.65 -12.77 34.61
C LEU A 548 9.10 -14.11 35.21
N ASP A 549 8.36 -15.18 34.96
CA ASP A 549 8.71 -16.55 35.38
C ASP A 549 10.08 -16.99 34.83
N ASN A 550 10.42 -16.54 33.62
CA ASN A 550 11.68 -16.86 32.95
C ASN A 550 12.79 -15.82 33.17
N HIS A 551 12.58 -14.81 34.03
CA HIS A 551 13.51 -13.71 34.28
C HIS A 551 13.97 -12.95 33.00
N GLY A 552 13.08 -12.82 32.01
CA GLY A 552 13.34 -12.06 30.78
C GLY A 552 13.09 -10.55 30.93
N ASP A 553 13.45 -9.77 29.91
CA ASP A 553 13.16 -8.34 29.87
C ASP A 553 11.66 -8.09 29.59
N ILE A 554 10.97 -7.59 30.61
CA ILE A 554 9.53 -7.30 30.59
C ILE A 554 9.19 -5.96 29.92
N THR A 555 10.19 -5.08 29.71
CA THR A 555 10.00 -3.70 29.24
C THR A 555 9.24 -3.62 27.91
N PRO A 556 9.57 -4.42 26.86
CA PRO A 556 8.85 -4.37 25.60
C PRO A 556 7.36 -4.76 25.71
N LEU A 557 7.02 -5.65 26.64
CA LEU A 557 5.63 -6.07 26.86
C LEU A 557 4.84 -5.01 27.63
N THR A 558 5.46 -4.35 28.62
CA THR A 558 4.82 -3.27 29.38
C THR A 558 4.52 -2.05 28.52
N ILE A 559 5.39 -1.73 27.54
CA ILE A 559 5.11 -0.73 26.49
C ILE A 559 3.85 -1.10 25.71
N LYS A 560 3.77 -2.34 25.22
CA LYS A 560 2.64 -2.84 24.43
C LYS A 560 1.34 -2.86 25.24
N LEU A 561 1.40 -3.24 26.52
CA LEU A 561 0.26 -3.24 27.43
C LEU A 561 -0.22 -1.82 27.73
N THR A 562 0.69 -0.86 27.95
CA THR A 562 0.34 0.53 28.23
C THR A 562 -0.28 1.22 27.01
N ALA A 563 0.28 1.02 25.82
CA ALA A 563 -0.32 1.53 24.58
C ALA A 563 -1.72 0.94 24.37
N LEU A 564 -1.89 -0.36 24.62
CA LEU A 564 -3.19 -1.01 24.53
C LEU A 564 -4.18 -0.52 25.60
N ALA A 565 -3.69 -0.23 26.82
CA ALA A 565 -4.48 0.34 27.90
C ALA A 565 -5.10 1.70 27.52
N GLN A 566 -4.34 2.54 26.82
CA GLN A 566 -4.82 3.81 26.29
C GLN A 566 -5.90 3.58 25.22
N ASP A 567 -5.65 2.68 24.27
CA ASP A 567 -6.60 2.35 23.20
C ASP A 567 -7.95 1.85 23.76
N VAL A 568 -7.93 0.98 24.77
CA VAL A 568 -9.16 0.46 25.39
C VAL A 568 -9.84 1.49 26.30
N SER A 569 -9.06 2.36 26.96
CA SER A 569 -9.62 3.45 27.79
C SER A 569 -10.33 4.52 26.97
N GLY A 570 -9.99 4.67 25.69
CA GLY A 570 -10.65 5.61 24.78
C GLY A 570 -12.07 5.19 24.36
N LYS A 571 -12.53 3.99 24.74
CA LYS A 571 -13.88 3.49 24.43
C LYS A 571 -14.92 4.12 25.37
N SER A 572 -16.13 4.33 24.86
CA SER A 572 -17.23 4.96 25.61
C SER A 572 -17.75 4.11 26.78
N SER A 573 -17.65 2.79 26.68
CA SER A 573 -18.18 1.87 27.69
C SER A 573 -17.39 1.94 29.02
N PRO A 574 -18.07 2.02 30.18
CA PRO A 574 -17.42 2.04 31.50
C PRO A 574 -16.52 0.82 31.76
N ASP A 575 -16.87 -0.36 31.27
CA ASP A 575 -16.11 -1.59 31.54
C ASP A 575 -14.81 -1.64 30.73
N TRP A 576 -14.80 -1.07 29.52
CA TRP A 576 -13.58 -0.87 28.74
C TRP A 576 -12.62 0.13 29.41
N ARG A 577 -13.17 1.20 30.00
CA ARG A 577 -12.38 2.18 30.77
C ARG A 577 -11.77 1.55 32.03
N LYS A 578 -12.52 0.71 32.74
CA LYS A 578 -12.00 -0.06 33.89
C LYS A 578 -10.90 -1.03 33.46
N LEU A 579 -11.11 -1.77 32.37
CA LEU A 579 -10.10 -2.65 31.81
C LEU A 579 -8.80 -1.89 31.49
N GLY A 580 -8.90 -0.73 30.87
CA GLY A 580 -7.73 0.10 30.57
C GLY A 580 -6.95 0.51 31.81
N ARG A 581 -7.63 0.93 32.88
CA ARG A 581 -6.96 1.22 34.17
C ARG A 581 -6.27 0.00 34.75
N ALA A 582 -6.97 -1.14 34.79
CA ALA A 582 -6.43 -2.40 35.29
C ALA A 582 -5.14 -2.82 34.56
N LEU A 583 -5.06 -2.56 33.24
CA LEU A 583 -3.87 -2.86 32.44
C LEU A 583 -2.66 -1.98 32.75
N VAL A 584 -2.88 -0.68 33.02
CA VAL A 584 -1.80 0.22 33.44
C VAL A 584 -1.22 -0.26 34.77
N VAL A 585 -2.09 -0.57 35.74
CA VAL A 585 -1.66 -1.05 37.05
C VAL A 585 -0.91 -2.39 36.92
N PHE A 586 -1.44 -3.32 36.11
CA PHE A 586 -0.80 -4.60 35.85
C PHE A 586 0.60 -4.45 35.22
N ALA A 587 0.75 -3.59 34.22
CA ALA A 587 2.04 -3.33 33.59
C ALA A 587 3.06 -2.72 34.58
N CYS A 588 2.61 -1.84 35.48
CA CYS A 588 3.46 -1.26 36.51
C CYS A 588 3.91 -2.32 37.53
N LEU A 589 2.99 -3.13 38.04
CA LEU A 589 3.29 -4.22 38.97
C LEU A 589 4.26 -5.23 38.35
N ALA A 590 4.11 -5.54 37.05
CA ALA A 590 5.04 -6.41 36.34
C ALA A 590 6.47 -5.84 36.33
N LEU A 591 6.64 -4.52 36.16
CA LEU A 591 7.97 -3.87 36.24
C LEU A 591 8.55 -3.88 37.67
N VAL A 592 7.69 -3.76 38.70
CA VAL A 592 8.13 -3.86 40.11
C VAL A 592 8.60 -5.28 40.42
N VAL A 593 7.82 -6.29 40.04
CA VAL A 593 8.16 -7.72 40.24
C VAL A 593 9.43 -8.10 39.49
N ALA A 594 9.66 -7.53 38.30
CA ALA A 594 10.92 -7.71 37.55
C ALA A 594 12.14 -7.01 38.18
N GLY A 595 11.95 -6.20 39.24
CA GLY A 595 13.02 -5.42 39.88
C GLY A 595 13.48 -4.20 39.06
N VAL A 596 12.80 -3.86 37.96
CA VAL A 596 13.15 -2.72 37.09
C VAL A 596 12.87 -1.39 37.77
N LEU A 597 11.77 -1.31 38.54
CA LEU A 597 11.37 -0.08 39.25
C LEU A 597 12.00 0.05 40.65
N ALA A 598 12.33 -1.06 41.31
CA ALA A 598 12.96 -1.07 42.64
C ALA A 598 14.45 -0.68 42.60
N ALA A 599 15.11 -0.76 41.44
CA ALA A 599 16.54 -0.49 41.30
C ALA A 599 16.91 1.01 41.27
N ILE A 600 15.96 1.94 41.06
CA ILE A 600 16.27 3.38 40.94
C ILE A 600 15.11 4.28 41.44
N PRO A 601 15.15 4.79 42.68
CA PRO A 601 14.06 5.57 43.29
C PRO A 601 13.65 6.85 42.53
N THR A 602 14.52 7.40 41.68
CA THR A 602 14.28 8.66 40.95
C THR A 602 14.10 8.48 39.44
N ALA A 603 14.38 7.30 38.87
CA ALA A 603 14.25 7.05 37.42
C ALA A 603 12.96 6.30 37.04
N GLY A 604 12.33 5.56 37.96
CA GLY A 604 11.08 4.84 37.68
C GLY A 604 9.91 5.72 37.23
N SER A 605 9.78 6.91 37.83
CA SER A 605 8.78 7.91 37.44
C SER A 605 9.05 8.49 36.04
N SER A 606 10.34 8.65 35.69
CA SER A 606 10.76 9.18 34.39
C SER A 606 10.60 8.18 33.25
N LEU A 607 10.78 6.88 33.52
CA LEU A 607 10.51 5.82 32.55
C LEU A 607 9.02 5.75 32.25
N ILE A 608 8.14 5.84 33.26
CA ILE A 608 6.68 5.80 33.04
C ILE A 608 6.18 7.10 32.35
N LEU A 609 6.68 8.28 32.72
CA LEU A 609 6.40 9.52 31.97
C LEU A 609 6.93 9.46 30.53
N ALA A 610 8.08 8.85 30.30
CA ALA A 610 8.62 8.61 28.97
C ALA A 610 7.81 7.55 28.20
N LEU A 611 7.30 6.51 28.85
CA LEU A 611 6.45 5.46 28.27
C LEU A 611 5.06 6.00 27.91
N MET A 612 4.48 6.84 28.77
CA MET A 612 3.21 7.53 28.53
C MET A 612 3.37 8.69 27.54
N GLY A 613 4.56 9.32 27.47
CA GLY A 613 4.92 10.36 26.51
C GLY A 613 5.34 9.85 25.13
N ALA A 614 5.94 8.65 25.02
CA ALA A 614 6.37 8.06 23.75
C ALA A 614 5.21 7.44 22.94
N GLY A 615 4.06 7.18 23.59
CA GLY A 615 2.80 6.85 22.91
C GLY A 615 2.14 8.08 22.24
N ALA A 616 2.56 9.29 22.61
CA ALA A 616 2.24 10.50 21.87
C ALA A 616 3.33 10.74 20.83
N VAL A 617 2.94 10.82 19.56
CA VAL A 617 3.73 11.54 18.57
C VAL A 617 4.14 12.88 19.19
N ALA A 618 5.43 13.20 19.17
CA ALA A 618 6.04 14.42 19.72
C ALA A 618 5.60 15.72 18.99
N GLY A 619 4.31 15.91 18.76
CA GLY A 619 3.73 17.10 18.16
C GLY A 619 2.30 17.33 18.63
N ALA A 620 2.13 18.39 19.42
CA ALA A 620 0.89 19.18 19.63
C ALA A 620 0.11 19.08 20.95
N LEU A 621 0.61 18.52 22.06
CA LEU A 621 -0.12 18.59 23.36
C LEU A 621 0.75 18.92 24.59
N GLY A 622 1.77 19.76 24.42
CA GLY A 622 2.48 20.36 25.56
C GLY A 622 1.97 21.77 25.83
N LEU A 623 0.91 21.94 26.64
CA LEU A 623 0.68 23.06 27.59
C LEU A 623 -0.77 23.28 28.11
N THR A 624 -1.78 22.47 27.79
CA THR A 624 -3.18 22.82 28.15
C THR A 624 -3.96 21.76 28.96
N VAL A 625 -3.33 21.09 29.93
CA VAL A 625 -4.04 20.15 30.86
C VAL A 625 -4.05 20.66 32.31
N TYR A 626 -3.54 21.86 32.58
CA TYR A 626 -3.86 22.58 33.82
C TYR A 626 -4.98 23.57 33.51
N GLU A 627 -6.07 23.49 34.27
CA GLU A 627 -7.32 24.25 34.13
C GLU A 627 -8.32 23.67 33.12
N PHE A 628 -9.14 22.72 33.58
CA PHE A 628 -10.62 22.76 33.58
C PHE A 628 -11.18 21.36 33.90
N GLY A 629 -11.93 21.27 35.02
CA GLY A 629 -13.14 20.46 35.21
C GLY A 629 -13.15 18.94 34.93
N GLU A 630 -13.40 18.17 36.00
CA GLU A 630 -13.72 16.74 36.07
C GLU A 630 -12.55 15.76 35.81
N GLU A 631 -12.07 15.14 36.90
CA GLU A 631 -11.07 14.06 36.89
C GLU A 631 -11.63 12.77 36.27
N GLU A 632 -11.71 12.70 34.95
CA GLU A 632 -11.96 11.45 34.23
C GLU A 632 -10.79 11.06 33.31
N GLY A 633 -10.51 9.76 33.27
CA GLY A 633 -9.50 9.17 32.36
C GLY A 633 -8.07 9.17 32.91
N LEU A 634 -7.12 9.62 32.09
CA LEU A 634 -5.67 9.50 32.31
C LEU A 634 -5.20 10.17 33.61
N ALA A 635 -5.76 11.34 33.95
CA ALA A 635 -5.41 12.07 35.18
C ALA A 635 -5.76 11.27 36.45
N LYS A 636 -6.91 10.59 36.45
CA LYS A 636 -7.31 9.70 37.54
C LYS A 636 -6.45 8.44 37.61
N ALA A 637 -6.10 7.84 36.46
CA ALA A 637 -5.17 6.70 36.43
C ALA A 637 -3.77 7.06 36.95
N VAL A 638 -3.30 8.28 36.67
CA VAL A 638 -2.05 8.83 37.23
C VAL A 638 -2.17 9.10 38.72
N LEU A 639 -3.32 9.55 39.22
CA LEU A 639 -3.59 9.75 40.64
C LEU A 639 -3.70 8.42 41.41
N ASP A 640 -4.41 7.43 40.85
CA ASP A 640 -4.53 6.07 41.39
C ASP A 640 -3.14 5.40 41.43
N TYR A 641 -2.30 5.61 40.41
CA TYR A 641 -0.90 5.19 40.39
C TYR A 641 -0.06 5.90 41.46
N LYS A 642 -0.17 7.23 41.57
CA LYS A 642 0.54 7.99 42.61
C LYS A 642 0.20 7.45 43.99
N THR A 643 -1.07 7.15 44.22
CA THR A 643 -1.56 6.57 45.48
C THR A 643 -1.01 5.15 45.70
N ALA A 644 -1.02 4.29 44.66
CA ALA A 644 -0.45 2.95 44.74
C ALA A 644 1.06 2.96 45.00
N VAL A 645 1.82 3.86 44.35
CA VAL A 645 3.27 4.00 44.54
C VAL A 645 3.62 4.63 45.88
N GLU A 646 2.86 5.63 46.34
CA GLU A 646 3.04 6.19 47.68
C GLU A 646 2.87 5.11 48.74
N ASN A 647 1.86 4.24 48.60
CA ASN A 647 1.66 3.09 49.49
C ASN A 647 2.84 2.10 49.44
N ILE A 648 3.35 1.78 48.24
CA ILE A 648 4.52 0.90 48.02
C ILE A 648 5.79 1.46 48.69
N VAL A 649 6.05 2.77 48.58
CA VAL A 649 7.24 3.42 49.14
C VAL A 649 7.17 3.55 50.68
N THR A 650 5.97 3.65 51.25
CA THR A 650 5.80 3.64 52.71
C THR A 650 5.95 2.26 53.35
N ASP A 651 5.57 1.18 52.66
CA ASP A 651 5.70 -0.18 53.20
C ASP A 651 7.17 -0.63 53.29
N GLU A 652 8.02 -0.30 52.30
CA GLU A 652 9.46 -0.62 52.35
C GLU A 652 10.21 0.06 53.51
N ARG A 653 9.77 1.26 53.94
CA ARG A 653 10.38 1.97 55.09
C ARG A 653 9.99 1.39 56.44
N SER A 654 8.92 0.59 56.51
CA SER A 654 8.41 0.02 57.77
C SER A 654 9.03 -1.34 58.13
N ILE A 655 9.83 -1.92 57.23
CA ILE A 655 10.46 -3.24 57.41
C ILE A 655 11.89 -3.12 57.97
N ASP A 656 12.50 -1.93 57.94
CA ASP A 656 13.90 -1.68 58.36
C ASP A 656 14.07 -1.12 59.78
N GLU A 657 13.02 -1.01 60.60
CA GLU A 657 13.12 -0.57 61.99
C GLU A 657 12.81 -1.72 62.98
N ASP A 658 13.82 -2.52 63.30
CA ASP A 658 13.88 -3.30 64.56
C ASP A 658 15.05 -2.73 65.41
N PRO A 659 14.90 -2.55 66.74
CA PRO A 659 15.76 -1.67 67.53
C PRO A 659 16.99 -2.40 68.08
N GLU A 660 18.19 -2.02 67.63
CA GLU A 660 19.44 -2.44 68.27
C GLU A 660 19.78 -1.58 69.50
N GLU A 661 19.68 -2.24 70.66
CA GLU A 661 20.53 -2.15 71.86
C GLU A 661 21.53 -0.98 71.96
N ASP A 662 21.16 0.02 72.77
CA ASP A 662 22.07 1.00 73.36
C ASP A 662 23.06 0.32 74.33
N THR A 663 24.34 0.33 73.96
CA THR A 663 25.45 0.17 74.90
C THR A 663 26.28 1.45 75.03
N TYR A 664 26.48 1.81 76.30
CA TYR A 664 27.57 2.62 76.87
C TYR A 664 27.60 4.14 76.68
N GLY A 665 27.32 4.82 77.81
CA GLY A 665 27.71 6.22 78.05
C GLY A 665 27.66 6.57 79.55
N GLY A 666 28.64 6.10 80.33
CA GLY A 666 28.84 6.60 81.70
C GLY A 666 29.53 7.97 81.69
N THR A 667 29.11 8.89 82.55
CA THR A 667 29.90 9.34 83.74
C THR A 667 29.31 10.55 84.48
N PHE A 668 29.58 10.55 85.80
CA PHE A 668 29.67 11.64 86.79
C PHE A 668 28.50 12.03 87.73
N ASN A 669 28.63 11.49 88.97
CA ASN A 669 28.64 12.11 90.32
C ASN A 669 27.56 13.10 90.80
N ASN A 670 26.96 12.81 91.97
CA ASN A 670 27.37 13.41 93.25
C ASN A 670 26.70 12.78 94.49
N SER A 671 27.44 12.84 95.62
CA SER A 671 27.15 12.48 97.03
C SER A 671 27.06 11.02 97.43
#